data_AF-A0A2P8PY90-F1
#
_entry.id   AF-A0A2P8PY90-F1
#
_cell.length_a   1.000
_cell.length_b   1.000
_cell.length_c   1.000
_cell.angle_alpha   90.00
_cell.angle_beta   90.00
_cell.angle_gamma   90.00
#
_symmetry.space_group_name_H-M   'P 1'
#
loop_
_entity.id
_entity.type
_entity.pdbx_description
1 polymer ?
#
loop_
_entity_poly.entity_id
_entity_poly.type
_entity_poly.pdbx_seq_one_letter_code
_entity_poly.pdbx_strand_id
1 'polypeptide(L)'
;MTRPLGIDDLYSLALPEQPSLSPDGTRVVYVLRTADRDQDRDERVLWTVPTGSGAARRLTRGPADTAPAWSPDGARIAFLRGGDGPAQVWLLPTDGGEPEPVTELPLGAGAPVWSPDGTALAFTAPVDRLPSTRSEAKVPPPMVVDRLDHTVDGGGFVATVRSHLHVLDLTDQRVRQVTDGDWHAGTPAWSPDGRRLAFCAERGPVADPTPSSEAYVLDVSDPEARAQPRLVGDGAGIAQAVTWAAEGDALLVVGRSDTEPGHAGLLRVPLEGGPAVDLTRGLDRCVTPGRPGHPGASPHASDDARTVLFCASNRGCSHLYTVDAADGTPRALIAGAGRVVSGVSAAKDTAVVVLATPDSYGEIVAVDRSSGQERVLTRHGAALNDVELFPAQEREFKISDGGTVHGWLLRDPGRTGPAPLLLDIHDGPHNAWNGAADPVHLHHQELAARGWTVLLLNPRGSDGYGDAFLTAAPGAWGTGDARDFLEPIDTLVAEGTADPERLAVAGYGYGGCMTGHLTSRDERFAAAVAGAMISDLTSMCGTSDTGHRPATTEPGVSSWLDRDRYTELSPPSRVENVRTPTLIVHGTADERCPVGQSEQWFNALKVQGVPTRLVLYPRGSHLFPLDGPPSHRTDLARRIVDWVEHHAGGSTPGRPSARPVDAPHWQRRLAELAERHQVPGAVLGIARGAHSDVVAHGVLNKATGVTTTRDSLFQIGSITKVWTATLAMQLVDEGTLDLDLPIADVLPELRLADQQVAQQVTMRHLLTHTSGIDGDVFTDTGRGDDCLERFVGRLDEAAQNHPLGATFSYCNSGFVLAGRVIERLTGMSWDRALRERLVVPLGLEHTVTLPEDALRFRTAMGHDAEGDEPPRPVPAWSLPRSAGPAGLITATADDVLAFARLHLAGGTAPDGTRLLSERAARAMTEQQVQLPDKLTLGDSWGLGWIRFGWDGHRLVGHDGSTLGQAAFLRVLPEQDLAVTLLTNGGAAKDLYRDLFGEIFADLAGVALPEPPRPPAEPVSVDAGRYLGRYERAGTRIDGIDGTDGLRLRYTTTGPLADLVPEPVQETALVPVSDSEFLVRYTGSPSWIPVTFYALPNGDRYVHHGMRATPKVP
;
A
#
# COMPACT_ATOMS: atom_id res chain seq x y z
N MET A 1 -12.51 3.38 -24.65
CA MET A 1 -13.07 2.54 -23.58
C MET A 1 -12.66 3.20 -22.29
N THR A 2 -13.60 3.50 -21.41
CA THR A 2 -13.30 4.01 -20.07
C THR A 2 -12.98 2.85 -19.13
N ARG A 3 -12.19 3.09 -18.10
CA ARG A 3 -11.92 2.15 -17.00
C ARG A 3 -12.39 2.75 -15.67
N PRO A 4 -12.74 1.95 -14.65
CA PRO A 4 -13.01 2.49 -13.31
C PRO A 4 -11.77 3.18 -12.70
N LEU A 5 -12.02 4.12 -11.79
CA LEU A 5 -10.95 4.72 -10.99
C LEU A 5 -10.36 3.70 -10.02
N GLY A 6 -9.02 3.64 -9.98
CA GLY A 6 -8.27 2.84 -9.02
C GLY A 6 -7.49 3.70 -8.04
N ILE A 7 -7.05 3.11 -6.92
CA ILE A 7 -6.30 3.82 -5.86
C ILE A 7 -5.02 4.49 -6.39
N ASP A 8 -4.35 3.88 -7.37
CA ASP A 8 -3.13 4.43 -7.97
C ASP A 8 -3.37 5.68 -8.83
N ASP A 9 -4.62 6.00 -9.17
CA ASP A 9 -4.97 7.24 -9.87
C ASP A 9 -4.72 8.49 -9.03
N LEU A 10 -4.45 8.34 -7.72
CA LEU A 10 -3.97 9.43 -6.86
C LEU A 10 -2.80 10.20 -7.49
N TYR A 11 -1.88 9.49 -8.13
CA TYR A 11 -0.70 10.08 -8.77
C TYR A 11 -1.00 10.80 -10.09
N SER A 12 -2.22 10.64 -10.62
CA SER A 12 -2.70 11.32 -11.81
C SER A 12 -3.59 12.52 -11.49
N LEU A 13 -3.95 12.72 -10.20
CA LEU A 13 -4.77 13.86 -9.78
C LEU A 13 -3.97 15.17 -9.82
N ALA A 14 -4.59 16.19 -10.41
CA ALA A 14 -4.10 17.56 -10.42
C ALA A 14 -5.18 18.47 -9.81
N LEU A 15 -4.94 18.93 -8.59
CA LEU A 15 -5.94 19.58 -7.74
C LEU A 15 -5.65 21.08 -7.61
N PRO A 16 -6.49 21.98 -8.17
CA PRO A 16 -6.32 23.41 -7.98
C PRO A 16 -6.71 23.84 -6.56
N GLU A 17 -5.94 24.76 -5.97
CA GLU A 17 -6.08 25.24 -4.60
C GLU A 17 -5.80 26.76 -4.53
N GLN A 18 -6.31 27.43 -3.49
CA GLN A 18 -5.89 28.79 -3.09
C GLN A 18 -5.89 29.83 -4.25
N PRO A 19 -7.05 30.09 -4.88
CA PRO A 19 -7.13 31.03 -5.99
C PRO A 19 -6.97 32.48 -5.51
N SER A 20 -6.27 33.29 -6.30
CA SER A 20 -6.07 34.72 -6.06
C SER A 20 -6.25 35.51 -7.36
N LEU A 21 -7.25 36.38 -7.39
CA LEU A 21 -7.60 37.21 -8.54
C LEU A 21 -6.75 38.48 -8.56
N SER A 22 -6.27 38.87 -9.75
CA SER A 22 -5.53 40.12 -9.92
C SER A 22 -6.43 41.32 -9.64
N PRO A 23 -5.89 42.46 -9.14
CA PRO A 23 -6.69 43.64 -8.80
C PRO A 23 -7.51 44.20 -9.97
N ASP A 24 -7.03 44.00 -11.20
CA ASP A 24 -7.74 44.42 -12.41
C ASP A 24 -8.85 43.44 -12.85
N GLY A 25 -8.94 42.25 -12.25
CA GLY A 25 -9.91 41.19 -12.54
C GLY A 25 -9.59 40.35 -13.78
N THR A 26 -8.38 40.46 -14.36
CA THR A 26 -8.07 39.85 -15.67
C THR A 26 -7.31 38.53 -15.60
N ARG A 27 -6.67 38.21 -14.47
CA ARG A 27 -5.83 37.01 -14.29
C ARG A 27 -6.03 36.40 -12.92
N VAL A 28 -6.00 35.07 -12.86
CA VAL A 28 -5.97 34.31 -11.61
C VAL A 28 -4.59 33.71 -11.45
N VAL A 29 -4.02 33.78 -10.25
CA VAL A 29 -2.93 32.89 -9.82
C VAL A 29 -3.51 31.89 -8.82
N TYR A 30 -3.08 30.65 -8.88
CA TYR A 30 -3.56 29.59 -7.99
C TYR A 30 -2.47 28.54 -7.80
N VAL A 31 -2.63 27.69 -6.81
CA VAL A 31 -1.75 26.55 -6.55
C VAL A 31 -2.30 25.33 -7.28
N LEU A 32 -1.45 24.55 -7.94
CA LEU A 32 -1.80 23.22 -8.43
C LEU A 32 -1.05 22.18 -7.61
N ARG A 33 -1.78 21.27 -6.96
CA ARG A 33 -1.25 20.15 -6.18
C ARG A 33 -1.26 18.87 -7.02
N THR A 34 -0.14 18.16 -7.04
CA THR A 34 0.03 16.83 -7.68
C THR A 34 0.85 15.92 -6.78
N ALA A 35 0.65 14.60 -6.84
CA ALA A 35 1.45 13.65 -6.05
C ALA A 35 2.66 13.14 -6.87
N ASP A 36 3.88 13.28 -6.32
CA ASP A 36 5.11 12.73 -6.87
C ASP A 36 5.38 11.35 -6.24
N ARG A 37 5.51 10.33 -7.10
CA ARG A 37 5.74 8.93 -6.68
C ARG A 37 7.17 8.67 -6.25
N ASP A 38 8.15 9.28 -6.91
CA ASP A 38 9.57 9.00 -6.68
C ASP A 38 10.06 9.68 -5.40
N GLN A 39 9.51 10.86 -5.11
CA GLN A 39 9.84 11.64 -3.92
C GLN A 39 8.89 11.39 -2.74
N ASP A 40 7.81 10.63 -2.97
CA ASP A 40 6.75 10.32 -2.00
C ASP A 40 6.22 11.56 -1.27
N ARG A 41 5.87 12.60 -2.05
CA ARG A 41 5.32 13.86 -1.52
C ARG A 41 4.36 14.52 -2.50
N ASP A 42 3.48 15.36 -1.97
CA ASP A 42 2.70 16.28 -2.80
C ASP A 42 3.60 17.44 -3.26
N GLU A 43 3.63 17.72 -4.56
CA GLU A 43 4.18 18.95 -5.12
C GLU A 43 3.10 20.02 -5.19
N ARG A 44 3.45 21.25 -4.81
CA ARG A 44 2.58 22.43 -4.97
C ARG A 44 3.30 23.51 -5.75
N VAL A 45 2.70 23.95 -6.84
CA VAL A 45 3.31 24.90 -7.78
C VAL A 45 2.31 25.98 -8.18
N LEU A 46 2.80 27.19 -8.44
CA LEU A 46 1.93 28.29 -8.86
C LEU A 46 1.62 28.17 -10.35
N TRP A 47 0.36 28.39 -10.69
CA TRP A 47 -0.17 28.48 -12.04
C TRP A 47 -0.94 29.78 -12.21
N THR A 48 -1.06 30.24 -13.45
CA THR A 48 -1.94 31.37 -13.79
C THR A 48 -2.83 31.05 -14.98
N VAL A 49 -4.04 31.60 -14.96
CA VAL A 49 -5.01 31.51 -16.05
C VAL A 49 -5.67 32.88 -16.25
N PRO A 50 -5.87 33.36 -17.49
CA PRO A 50 -6.67 34.55 -17.74
C PRO A 50 -8.11 34.34 -17.31
N THR A 51 -8.75 35.36 -16.75
CA THR A 51 -10.20 35.32 -16.58
C THR A 51 -10.88 35.36 -17.94
N GLY A 52 -10.31 35.95 -18.99
CA GLY A 52 -10.87 35.92 -20.37
C GLY A 52 -10.69 34.57 -21.10
N SER A 53 -10.28 34.62 -22.36
CA SER A 53 -9.87 33.44 -23.13
C SER A 53 -8.36 33.21 -23.01
N GLY A 54 -7.94 31.96 -22.79
CA GLY A 54 -6.53 31.57 -22.72
C GLY A 54 -6.34 30.26 -21.98
N ALA A 55 -5.15 29.67 -22.11
CA ALA A 55 -4.80 28.44 -21.40
C ALA A 55 -4.09 28.76 -20.07
N ALA A 56 -4.25 27.87 -19.10
CA ALA A 56 -3.46 27.91 -17.88
C ALA A 56 -1.97 27.66 -18.17
N ARG A 57 -1.09 28.36 -17.45
CA ARG A 57 0.37 28.18 -17.55
C ARG A 57 0.99 28.09 -16.17
N ARG A 58 1.99 27.20 -16.03
CA ARG A 58 2.83 27.09 -14.82
C ARG A 58 3.69 28.36 -14.69
N LEU A 59 3.78 28.89 -13.48
CA LEU A 59 4.62 30.04 -13.12
C LEU A 59 5.90 29.64 -12.40
N THR A 60 5.83 28.66 -11.51
CA THR A 60 6.98 28.29 -10.66
C THR A 60 7.31 26.80 -10.73
N ARG A 61 8.53 26.46 -10.31
CA ARG A 61 9.04 25.08 -10.23
C ARG A 61 9.55 24.71 -8.83
N GLY A 62 9.15 25.47 -7.81
CA GLY A 62 9.49 25.16 -6.42
C GLY A 62 8.77 23.89 -5.95
N PRO A 63 9.31 23.20 -4.92
CA PRO A 63 8.75 21.93 -4.44
C PRO A 63 7.44 22.11 -3.65
N ALA A 64 7.25 23.27 -3.01
CA ALA A 64 6.09 23.57 -2.16
C ALA A 64 5.77 25.07 -2.16
N ASP A 65 5.25 25.58 -3.28
CA ASP A 65 4.83 26.96 -3.44
C ASP A 65 3.32 27.12 -3.12
N THR A 66 2.97 27.96 -2.14
CA THR A 66 1.60 28.13 -1.62
C THR A 66 1.27 29.60 -1.31
N ALA A 67 0.02 29.85 -0.92
CA ALA A 67 -0.52 31.14 -0.47
C ALA A 67 -0.20 32.33 -1.40
N PRO A 68 -0.50 32.26 -2.70
CA PRO A 68 -0.21 33.35 -3.62
C PRO A 68 -1.14 34.56 -3.39
N ALA A 69 -0.58 35.76 -3.36
CA ALA A 69 -1.30 37.01 -3.19
C ALA A 69 -0.74 38.09 -4.12
N TRP A 70 -1.62 38.71 -4.93
CA TRP A 70 -1.24 39.84 -5.79
C TRP A 70 -0.96 41.09 -4.97
N SER A 71 0.07 41.85 -5.39
CA SER A 71 0.23 43.23 -4.94
C SER A 71 -0.94 44.08 -5.42
N PRO A 72 -1.32 45.17 -4.70
CA PRO A 72 -2.45 46.02 -5.06
C PRO A 72 -2.35 46.64 -6.46
N ASP A 73 -1.13 46.87 -6.96
CA ASP A 73 -0.85 47.38 -8.30
C ASP A 73 -0.80 46.28 -9.39
N GLY A 74 -0.85 45.00 -9.00
CA GLY A 74 -0.76 43.84 -9.90
C GLY A 74 0.65 43.58 -10.47
N ALA A 75 1.67 44.29 -10.02
CA ALA A 75 3.05 44.16 -10.54
C ALA A 75 3.80 42.94 -9.98
N ARG A 76 3.41 42.44 -8.80
CA ARG A 76 4.11 41.37 -8.09
C ARG A 76 3.11 40.36 -7.50
N ILE A 77 3.60 39.13 -7.29
CA ILE A 77 2.90 38.08 -6.54
C ILE A 77 3.77 37.71 -5.35
N ALA A 78 3.26 37.90 -4.13
CA ALA A 78 3.85 37.32 -2.93
C ALA A 78 3.34 35.90 -2.73
N PHE A 79 4.19 34.99 -2.27
CA PHE A 79 3.80 33.60 -1.99
C PHE A 79 4.76 32.98 -0.98
N LEU A 80 4.38 31.81 -0.44
CA LEU A 80 5.24 31.00 0.41
C LEU A 80 5.97 29.94 -0.41
N ARG A 81 7.24 29.72 -0.12
CA ARG A 81 8.01 28.58 -0.63
C ARG A 81 8.65 27.82 0.51
N GLY A 82 8.31 26.55 0.65
CA GLY A 82 8.93 25.59 1.57
C GLY A 82 9.74 24.51 0.84
N GLY A 83 9.78 23.30 1.41
CA GLY A 83 10.51 22.15 0.88
C GLY A 83 11.38 21.53 1.96
N ASP A 84 12.70 21.52 1.75
CA ASP A 84 13.67 20.93 2.68
C ASP A 84 13.93 21.82 3.92
N GLY A 85 13.41 23.05 3.92
CA GLY A 85 13.52 24.02 5.02
C GLY A 85 12.19 24.71 5.34
N PRO A 86 12.16 25.55 6.40
CA PRO A 86 10.95 26.26 6.80
C PRO A 86 10.51 27.24 5.72
N ALA A 87 9.20 27.35 5.51
CA ALA A 87 8.62 28.19 4.45
C ALA A 87 9.02 29.67 4.62
N GLN A 88 9.37 30.34 3.53
CA GLN A 88 9.70 31.78 3.51
C GLN A 88 8.77 32.51 2.55
N VAL A 89 8.66 33.84 2.70
CA VAL A 89 7.95 34.71 1.74
C VAL A 89 8.86 35.01 0.56
N TRP A 90 8.33 34.86 -0.65
CA TRP A 90 8.99 35.14 -1.92
C TRP A 90 8.14 36.11 -2.75
N LEU A 91 8.81 36.90 -3.59
CA LEU A 91 8.16 37.79 -4.56
C LEU A 91 8.47 37.33 -5.99
N LEU A 92 7.44 37.31 -6.83
CA LEU A 92 7.54 37.04 -8.27
C LEU A 92 7.04 38.25 -9.08
N PRO A 93 7.88 38.88 -9.91
CA PRO A 93 7.45 39.92 -10.87
C PRO A 93 6.49 39.36 -11.93
N THR A 94 5.46 40.13 -12.30
CA THR A 94 4.39 39.64 -13.19
C THR A 94 4.64 39.90 -14.68
N ASP A 95 5.62 40.74 -15.01
CA ASP A 95 6.11 41.06 -16.35
C ASP A 95 7.27 40.15 -16.81
N GLY A 96 7.89 39.41 -15.88
CA GLY A 96 8.91 38.40 -16.15
C GLY A 96 10.10 38.49 -15.19
N GLY A 97 10.68 37.36 -14.83
CA GLY A 97 11.77 37.27 -13.84
C GLY A 97 11.66 35.97 -13.02
N GLU A 98 12.67 35.71 -12.20
CA GLU A 98 12.65 34.59 -11.25
C GLU A 98 12.13 35.06 -9.89
N PRO A 99 11.49 34.18 -9.10
CA PRO A 99 11.12 34.52 -7.72
C PRO A 99 12.34 34.81 -6.84
N GLU A 100 12.22 35.78 -5.94
CA GLU A 100 13.27 36.14 -4.96
C GLU A 100 12.75 36.01 -3.51
N PRO A 101 13.54 35.47 -2.57
CA PRO A 101 13.16 35.43 -1.17
C PRO A 101 13.25 36.82 -0.55
N VAL A 102 12.26 37.18 0.27
CA VAL A 102 12.23 38.46 1.00
C VAL A 102 12.16 38.30 2.52
N THR A 103 12.18 37.06 3.01
CA THR A 103 12.33 36.74 4.43
C THR A 103 13.34 35.62 4.64
N GLU A 104 13.98 35.63 5.81
CA GLU A 104 14.84 34.56 6.29
C GLU A 104 14.59 34.34 7.80
N LEU A 105 13.42 33.79 8.13
CA LEU A 105 13.02 33.53 9.51
C LEU A 105 13.42 32.12 9.95
N PRO A 106 14.03 31.92 11.13
CA PRO A 106 14.53 30.61 11.58
C PRO A 106 13.50 29.49 11.60
N LEU A 107 12.24 29.81 11.92
CA LEU A 107 11.12 28.86 11.99
C LEU A 107 10.12 29.07 10.84
N GLY A 108 10.45 29.92 9.87
CA GLY A 108 9.61 30.20 8.71
C GLY A 108 8.61 31.36 8.89
N ALA A 109 7.94 31.70 7.80
CA ALA A 109 6.92 32.72 7.68
C ALA A 109 5.58 32.09 7.25
N GLY A 110 4.48 32.72 7.65
CA GLY A 110 3.11 32.37 7.27
C GLY A 110 2.61 33.15 6.06
N ALA A 111 1.35 32.90 5.69
CA ALA A 111 0.77 33.43 4.45
C ALA A 111 0.87 34.97 4.37
N PRO A 112 1.42 35.54 3.28
CA PRO A 112 1.62 36.98 3.14
C PRO A 112 0.32 37.72 2.80
N VAL A 113 0.08 38.84 3.48
CA VAL A 113 -1.05 39.76 3.23
C VAL A 113 -0.53 41.16 2.92
N TRP A 114 -0.84 41.68 1.74
CA TRP A 114 -0.40 43.00 1.28
C TRP A 114 -1.06 44.14 2.04
N SER A 115 -0.27 45.17 2.38
CA SER A 115 -0.81 46.48 2.73
C SER A 115 -1.54 47.09 1.52
N PRO A 116 -2.60 47.90 1.72
CA PRO A 116 -3.37 48.47 0.61
C PRO A 116 -2.56 49.34 -0.35
N ASP A 117 -1.47 49.94 0.12
CA ASP A 117 -0.54 50.77 -0.68
C ASP A 117 0.58 49.95 -1.35
N GLY A 118 0.69 48.65 -1.07
CA GLY A 118 1.68 47.75 -1.66
C GLY A 118 3.12 47.93 -1.15
N THR A 119 3.33 48.70 -0.08
CA THR A 119 4.66 48.97 0.49
C THR A 119 5.09 47.97 1.56
N ALA A 120 4.16 47.18 2.12
CA ALA A 120 4.44 46.22 3.17
C ALA A 120 3.66 44.90 3.03
N LEU A 121 4.16 43.86 3.71
CA LEU A 121 3.50 42.56 3.87
C LEU A 121 3.32 42.26 5.36
N ALA A 122 2.14 41.80 5.76
CA ALA A 122 1.88 41.26 7.10
C ALA A 122 1.68 39.74 7.04
N PHE A 123 2.16 39.03 8.05
CA PHE A 123 2.01 37.57 8.17
C PHE A 123 2.19 37.12 9.62
N THR A 124 1.74 35.91 9.94
CA THR A 124 2.09 35.21 11.19
C THR A 124 3.39 34.43 11.03
N ALA A 125 4.20 34.31 12.08
CA ALA A 125 5.36 33.42 12.09
C ALA A 125 5.57 32.78 13.48
N PRO A 126 6.08 31.52 13.55
CA PRO A 126 6.47 30.92 14.82
C PRO A 126 7.69 31.62 15.42
N VAL A 127 7.64 31.92 16.72
CA VAL A 127 8.70 32.58 17.49
C VAL A 127 9.00 31.75 18.72
N ASP A 128 10.26 31.32 18.89
CA ASP A 128 10.72 30.73 20.15
C ASP A 128 10.95 31.84 21.19
N ARG A 129 10.28 31.72 22.34
CA ARG A 129 10.36 32.70 23.43
C ARG A 129 11.59 32.53 24.31
N LEU A 130 12.37 31.45 24.17
CA LEU A 130 13.62 31.27 24.89
C LEU A 130 14.84 31.55 24.00
N PRO A 131 15.98 31.99 24.57
CA PRO A 131 17.21 32.18 23.81
C PRO A 131 17.68 30.88 23.14
N SER A 132 18.26 31.01 21.95
CA SER A 132 18.72 29.93 21.04
C SER A 132 19.75 28.94 21.61
N THR A 133 20.16 29.06 22.88
CA THR A 133 21.14 28.19 23.53
C THR A 133 20.68 26.73 23.70
N ARG A 134 19.42 26.41 23.38
CA ARG A 134 18.90 25.01 23.35
C ARG A 134 19.47 24.19 22.18
N SER A 135 19.83 24.84 21.06
CA SER A 135 20.22 24.16 19.82
C SER A 135 21.61 23.50 19.86
N GLU A 136 22.48 23.85 20.83
CA GLU A 136 23.87 23.37 20.88
C GLU A 136 24.12 22.26 21.92
N ALA A 137 23.12 21.92 22.73
CA ALA A 137 23.25 20.86 23.72
C ALA A 137 23.15 19.48 23.05
N LYS A 138 24.15 18.61 23.26
CA LYS A 138 24.13 17.21 22.79
C LYS A 138 22.94 16.40 23.31
N VAL A 139 22.37 16.81 24.43
CA VAL A 139 21.18 16.22 25.05
C VAL A 139 20.18 17.36 25.28
N PRO A 140 18.96 17.28 24.71
CA PRO A 140 17.93 18.28 24.95
C PRO A 140 17.62 18.39 26.46
N PRO A 141 17.48 19.61 27.02
CA PRO A 141 17.05 19.76 28.41
C PRO A 141 15.62 19.25 28.59
N PRO A 142 15.20 18.94 29.83
CA PRO A 142 13.81 18.63 30.13
C PRO A 142 12.85 19.71 29.62
N MET A 143 11.70 19.28 29.14
CA MET A 143 10.62 20.18 28.73
C MET A 143 9.85 20.66 29.96
N VAL A 144 9.71 21.98 30.10
CA VAL A 144 8.91 22.60 31.14
C VAL A 144 7.64 23.12 30.47
N VAL A 145 6.48 22.69 30.97
CA VAL A 145 5.17 22.98 30.41
C VAL A 145 4.31 23.61 31.50
N ASP A 146 3.90 24.86 31.28
CA ASP A 146 3.06 25.63 32.20
C ASP A 146 1.65 25.94 31.63
N ARG A 147 1.38 25.57 30.37
CA ARG A 147 0.12 25.81 29.66
C ARG A 147 -0.52 24.51 29.14
N LEU A 148 -1.83 24.54 28.91
CA LEU A 148 -2.57 23.38 28.39
C LEU A 148 -2.37 23.14 26.88
N ASP A 149 -2.06 24.18 26.10
CA ASP A 149 -1.78 24.16 24.65
C ASP A 149 -0.35 23.71 24.30
N HIS A 150 0.15 22.70 25.03
CA HIS A 150 1.54 22.27 25.00
C HIS A 150 1.91 21.31 23.87
N THR A 151 0.92 20.77 23.17
CA THR A 151 1.09 19.90 21.99
C THR A 151 0.22 20.40 20.85
N VAL A 152 0.62 20.07 19.62
CA VAL A 152 -0.15 20.30 18.40
C VAL A 152 -0.02 19.10 17.48
N ASP A 153 -1.13 18.68 16.89
CA ASP A 153 -1.14 17.57 15.93
C ASP A 153 -0.09 17.73 14.82
N GLY A 154 0.68 16.67 14.57
CA GLY A 154 1.79 16.63 13.61
C GLY A 154 3.04 17.45 13.98
N GLY A 155 2.91 18.46 14.85
CA GLY A 155 4.02 19.28 15.33
C GLY A 155 4.63 18.81 16.66
N GLY A 156 3.93 17.95 17.40
CA GLY A 156 4.35 17.45 18.70
C GLY A 156 4.34 18.55 19.77
N PHE A 157 5.32 18.55 20.66
CA PHE A 157 5.36 19.51 21.75
C PHE A 157 5.75 20.93 21.31
N VAL A 158 4.91 21.91 21.66
CA VAL A 158 5.03 23.32 21.25
C VAL A 158 5.91 24.14 22.21
N ALA A 159 6.33 23.58 23.35
CA ALA A 159 7.28 24.18 24.30
C ALA A 159 7.11 25.70 24.47
N THR A 160 8.08 26.47 23.98
CA THR A 160 8.15 27.95 24.07
C THR A 160 7.86 28.66 22.75
N VAL A 161 7.42 27.93 21.72
CA VAL A 161 7.12 28.49 20.40
C VAL A 161 5.70 29.05 20.38
N ARG A 162 5.54 30.30 19.93
CA ARG A 162 4.22 30.96 19.74
C ARG A 162 4.11 31.59 18.35
N SER A 163 2.90 31.62 17.80
CA SER A 163 2.63 32.32 16.53
C SER A 163 2.43 33.81 16.80
N HIS A 164 3.22 34.68 16.17
CA HIS A 164 3.10 36.13 16.30
C HIS A 164 3.12 36.86 14.97
N LEU A 165 2.54 38.06 14.97
CA LEU A 165 2.44 38.90 13.80
C LEU A 165 3.77 39.56 13.47
N HIS A 166 4.08 39.59 12.19
CA HIS A 166 5.24 40.26 11.62
C HIS A 166 4.79 41.18 10.49
N VAL A 167 5.52 42.27 10.31
CA VAL A 167 5.39 43.18 9.16
C VAL A 167 6.74 43.28 8.48
N LEU A 168 6.77 43.03 7.18
CA LEU A 168 7.91 43.26 6.29
C LEU A 168 7.69 44.57 5.54
N ASP A 169 8.58 45.54 5.73
CA ASP A 169 8.65 46.74 4.90
C ASP A 169 9.44 46.42 3.62
N LEU A 170 8.85 46.64 2.45
CA LEU A 170 9.47 46.30 1.17
C LEU A 170 10.42 47.39 0.66
N THR A 171 10.41 48.56 1.29
CA THR A 171 11.26 49.70 0.92
C THR A 171 12.69 49.48 1.39
N ASP A 172 12.88 48.89 2.57
CA ASP A 172 14.18 48.58 3.17
C ASP A 172 14.39 47.08 3.49
N GLN A 173 13.40 46.24 3.17
CA GLN A 173 13.39 44.79 3.41
C GLN A 173 13.51 44.39 4.90
N ARG A 174 13.09 45.26 5.82
CA ARG A 174 13.14 44.97 7.25
C ARG A 174 11.88 44.22 7.72
N VAL A 175 12.08 43.04 8.30
CA VAL A 175 11.03 42.29 9.02
C VAL A 175 11.01 42.71 10.48
N ARG A 176 9.83 43.08 11.00
CA ARG A 176 9.61 43.39 12.42
C ARG A 176 8.51 42.51 13.01
N GLN A 177 8.79 41.92 14.18
CA GLN A 177 7.76 41.31 15.01
C GLN A 177 6.95 42.41 15.70
N VAL A 178 5.62 42.41 15.54
CA VAL A 178 4.72 43.47 16.04
C VAL A 178 3.82 43.02 17.19
N THR A 179 3.76 41.72 17.48
CA THR A 179 3.12 41.18 18.69
C THR A 179 4.05 40.23 19.44
N ASP A 180 3.91 40.15 20.76
CA ASP A 180 4.67 39.24 21.61
C ASP A 180 3.82 38.77 22.80
N GLY A 181 4.28 37.70 23.46
CA GLY A 181 3.73 37.21 24.71
C GLY A 181 3.55 35.70 24.71
N ASP A 182 2.91 35.18 25.74
CA ASP A 182 2.61 33.75 25.86
C ASP A 182 1.22 33.44 25.30
N TRP A 183 1.00 33.65 24.01
CA TRP A 183 -0.29 33.44 23.35
C TRP A 183 -0.08 33.42 21.84
N HIS A 184 -1.07 32.94 21.08
CA HIS A 184 -1.01 32.84 19.63
C HIS A 184 -1.82 33.95 18.95
N ALA A 185 -1.22 34.63 17.98
CA ALA A 185 -1.92 35.50 17.05
C ALA A 185 -2.37 34.70 15.81
N GLY A 186 -3.63 34.87 15.43
CA GLY A 186 -4.19 34.37 14.18
C GLY A 186 -3.78 35.20 12.95
N THR A 187 -4.24 34.78 11.78
CA THR A 187 -3.95 35.42 10.49
C THR A 187 -4.34 36.92 10.50
N PRO A 188 -3.45 37.83 10.06
CA PRO A 188 -3.73 39.26 10.07
C PRO A 188 -4.56 39.72 8.87
N ALA A 189 -5.30 40.82 9.04
CA ALA A 189 -5.95 41.57 7.97
C ALA A 189 -5.64 43.07 8.09
N TRP A 190 -5.24 43.72 6.99
CA TRP A 190 -4.96 45.16 6.97
C TRP A 190 -6.24 46.00 6.97
N SER A 191 -6.23 47.10 7.72
CA SER A 191 -7.24 48.14 7.59
C SER A 191 -7.20 48.79 6.21
N PRO A 192 -8.32 49.30 5.68
CA PRO A 192 -8.34 49.94 4.36
C PRO A 192 -7.35 51.11 4.19
N ASP A 193 -7.01 51.79 5.29
CA ASP A 193 -6.03 52.89 5.32
C ASP A 193 -4.56 52.43 5.48
N GLY A 194 -4.31 51.12 5.63
CA GLY A 194 -2.98 50.55 5.78
C GLY A 194 -2.28 50.83 7.12
N ARG A 195 -3.00 51.35 8.13
CA ARG A 195 -2.38 51.77 9.41
C ARG A 195 -2.50 50.73 10.52
N ARG A 196 -3.45 49.80 10.42
CA ARG A 196 -3.82 48.88 11.49
C ARG A 196 -3.94 47.44 10.98
N LEU A 197 -3.68 46.47 11.85
CA LEU A 197 -3.91 45.05 11.61
C LEU A 197 -5.03 44.54 12.52
N ALA A 198 -5.97 43.77 11.96
CA ALA A 198 -6.94 42.98 12.72
C ALA A 198 -6.51 41.51 12.77
N PHE A 199 -6.75 40.84 13.89
CA PHE A 199 -6.45 39.40 14.05
C PHE A 199 -7.28 38.81 15.20
N CYS A 200 -7.45 37.49 15.20
CA CYS A 200 -8.03 36.75 16.33
C CYS A 200 -6.93 36.29 17.30
N ALA A 201 -7.20 36.27 18.60
CA ALA A 201 -6.29 35.70 19.59
C ALA A 201 -7.04 35.25 20.86
N GLU A 202 -6.51 34.23 21.51
CA GLU A 202 -6.92 33.80 22.85
C GLU A 202 -5.96 34.49 23.87
N ARG A 203 -6.40 35.55 24.55
CA ARG A 203 -5.55 36.33 25.50
C ARG A 203 -6.17 36.42 26.89
N GLY A 204 -5.39 36.11 27.93
CA GLY A 204 -5.76 36.40 29.33
C GLY A 204 -5.47 35.27 30.33
N PRO A 205 -5.62 35.52 31.64
CA PRO A 205 -5.33 34.55 32.71
C PRO A 205 -6.34 33.38 32.80
N VAL A 206 -7.42 33.41 32.02
CA VAL A 206 -8.49 32.39 31.93
C VAL A 206 -8.57 31.72 30.55
N ALA A 207 -7.61 31.98 29.64
CA ALA A 207 -7.58 31.42 28.29
C ALA A 207 -7.39 29.89 28.25
N ASP A 208 -6.78 29.30 29.27
CA ASP A 208 -6.59 27.86 29.37
C ASP A 208 -7.89 27.10 29.70
N PRO A 209 -8.71 27.50 30.70
CA PRO A 209 -9.96 26.80 31.04
C PRO A 209 -11.20 27.22 30.25
N THR A 210 -11.22 28.39 29.59
CA THR A 210 -12.41 28.89 28.87
C THR A 210 -12.07 29.16 27.40
N PRO A 211 -12.80 28.55 26.45
CA PRO A 211 -12.56 28.76 25.03
C PRO A 211 -13.16 30.10 24.60
N SER A 212 -12.45 31.19 24.87
CA SER A 212 -12.72 32.50 24.27
C SER A 212 -11.59 32.86 23.30
N SER A 213 -11.98 33.33 22.12
CA SER A 213 -11.06 33.87 21.12
C SER A 213 -11.67 35.20 20.68
N GLU A 214 -10.94 36.30 20.83
CA GLU A 214 -11.47 37.62 20.54
C GLU A 214 -10.79 38.27 19.34
N ALA A 215 -11.46 39.25 18.75
CA ALA A 215 -10.91 40.08 17.69
C ALA A 215 -10.13 41.28 18.28
N TYR A 216 -8.89 41.46 17.82
CA TYR A 216 -8.01 42.55 18.23
C TYR A 216 -7.63 43.42 17.03
N VAL A 217 -7.37 44.70 17.30
CA VAL A 217 -6.78 45.64 16.36
C VAL A 217 -5.47 46.19 16.92
N LEU A 218 -4.44 46.24 16.09
CA LEU A 218 -3.12 46.74 16.42
C LEU A 218 -2.74 47.87 15.46
N ASP A 219 -2.34 49.03 16.00
CA ASP A 219 -1.73 50.10 15.21
C ASP A 219 -0.29 49.74 14.86
N VAL A 220 0.07 49.81 13.59
CA VAL A 220 1.40 49.47 13.09
C VAL A 220 2.04 50.62 12.32
N SER A 221 1.47 51.84 12.43
CA SER A 221 1.88 53.02 11.65
C SER A 221 3.18 53.67 12.12
N ASP A 222 3.52 53.54 13.40
CA ASP A 222 4.84 53.90 13.92
C ASP A 222 5.73 52.64 13.96
N PRO A 223 6.75 52.52 13.08
CA PRO A 223 7.59 51.33 13.01
C PRO A 223 8.48 51.14 14.24
N GLU A 224 8.70 52.19 15.05
CA GLU A 224 9.52 52.15 16.26
C GLU A 224 8.68 51.96 17.53
N ALA A 225 7.36 52.14 17.47
CA ALA A 225 6.45 51.90 18.59
C ALA A 225 5.96 50.44 18.64
N ARG A 226 6.04 49.82 19.82
CA ARG A 226 5.30 48.58 20.13
C ARG A 226 3.92 48.92 20.66
N ALA A 227 2.95 49.06 19.77
CA ALA A 227 1.56 49.25 20.16
C ALA A 227 1.02 48.00 20.90
N GLN A 228 0.11 48.22 21.83
CA GLN A 228 -0.63 47.14 22.50
C GLN A 228 -1.86 46.78 21.66
N PRO A 229 -2.15 45.49 21.40
CA PRO A 229 -3.37 45.13 20.68
C PRO A 229 -4.61 45.48 21.51
N ARG A 230 -5.55 46.18 20.87
CA ARG A 230 -6.81 46.64 21.44
C ARG A 230 -7.92 45.66 21.11
N LEU A 231 -8.63 45.18 22.13
CA LEU A 231 -9.84 44.36 21.97
C LEU A 231 -10.94 45.13 21.21
N VAL A 232 -11.64 44.45 20.32
CA VAL A 232 -12.82 44.96 19.62
C VAL A 232 -14.04 44.10 19.99
N GLY A 233 -15.12 44.75 20.40
CA GLY A 233 -16.31 44.08 20.96
C GLY A 233 -16.28 44.00 22.49
N ASP A 234 -17.12 43.13 23.05
CA ASP A 234 -17.30 42.94 24.50
C ASP A 234 -16.39 41.85 25.10
N GLY A 235 -15.71 41.06 24.26
CA GLY A 235 -14.79 40.00 24.66
C GLY A 235 -15.47 38.75 25.22
N ALA A 236 -16.75 38.52 24.91
CA ALA A 236 -17.52 37.39 25.45
C ALA A 236 -17.75 36.22 24.47
N GLY A 237 -17.18 36.26 23.26
CA GLY A 237 -17.50 35.34 22.17
C GLY A 237 -16.33 34.50 21.62
N ILE A 238 -16.57 33.85 20.49
CA ILE A 238 -15.60 33.04 19.75
C ILE A 238 -15.39 33.64 18.35
N ALA A 239 -14.21 34.16 18.08
CA ALA A 239 -13.77 34.64 16.77
C ALA A 239 -12.84 33.61 16.11
N GLN A 240 -13.23 33.11 14.94
CA GLN A 240 -12.48 32.11 14.16
C GLN A 240 -11.64 32.75 13.05
N ALA A 241 -12.19 33.76 12.39
CA ALA A 241 -11.52 34.53 11.35
C ALA A 241 -12.00 35.98 11.38
N VAL A 242 -11.16 36.92 10.96
CA VAL A 242 -11.48 38.35 10.94
C VAL A 242 -10.98 39.03 9.68
N THR A 243 -11.77 39.95 9.16
CA THR A 243 -11.37 40.91 8.11
C THR A 243 -12.01 42.27 8.39
N TRP A 244 -11.69 43.27 7.58
CA TRP A 244 -12.23 44.62 7.70
C TRP A 244 -13.50 44.79 6.87
N ALA A 245 -14.46 45.55 7.41
CA ALA A 245 -15.48 46.16 6.57
C ALA A 245 -14.81 47.20 5.64
N ALA A 246 -15.34 47.37 4.42
CA ALA A 246 -14.75 48.24 3.41
C ALA A 246 -14.60 49.71 3.87
N GLU A 247 -15.53 50.20 4.71
CA GLU A 247 -15.49 51.56 5.28
C GLU A 247 -14.44 51.74 6.40
N GLY A 248 -13.86 50.66 6.92
CA GLY A 248 -12.85 50.70 7.97
C GLY A 248 -13.35 51.08 9.38
N ASP A 249 -14.67 51.13 9.59
CA ASP A 249 -15.34 51.48 10.85
C ASP A 249 -15.73 50.25 11.70
N ALA A 250 -15.67 49.06 11.12
CA ALA A 250 -16.05 47.80 11.74
C ALA A 250 -15.19 46.62 11.24
N LEU A 251 -15.21 45.53 12.01
CA LEU A 251 -14.66 44.23 11.62
C LEU A 251 -15.77 43.29 11.17
N LEU A 252 -15.46 42.43 10.20
CA LEU A 252 -16.27 41.27 9.85
C LEU A 252 -15.63 40.04 10.49
N VAL A 253 -16.34 39.41 11.42
CA VAL A 253 -15.86 38.32 12.25
C VAL A 253 -16.68 37.08 11.94
N VAL A 254 -16.03 35.99 11.53
CA VAL A 254 -16.65 34.66 11.49
C VAL A 254 -16.58 34.09 12.90
N GLY A 255 -17.73 33.81 13.50
CA GLY A 255 -17.76 33.43 14.91
C GLY A 255 -19.12 33.55 15.58
N ARG A 256 -19.09 33.67 16.90
CA ARG A 256 -20.25 33.82 17.79
C ARG A 256 -20.02 34.92 18.81
N SER A 257 -21.12 35.49 19.30
CA SER A 257 -21.11 36.49 20.39
C SER A 257 -21.05 35.88 21.80
N ASP A 258 -21.12 34.55 21.91
CA ASP A 258 -21.02 33.80 23.16
C ASP A 258 -20.11 32.57 22.98
N THR A 259 -19.92 31.81 24.05
CA THR A 259 -19.11 30.58 24.08
C THR A 259 -19.95 29.30 24.11
N GLU A 260 -21.27 29.39 23.89
CA GLU A 260 -22.15 28.22 23.88
C GLU A 260 -21.95 27.39 22.59
N PRO A 261 -22.24 26.08 22.58
CA PRO A 261 -22.17 25.26 21.37
C PRO A 261 -23.14 25.70 20.26
N GLY A 262 -22.78 25.49 18.99
CA GLY A 262 -23.61 25.76 17.81
C GLY A 262 -22.85 26.48 16.68
N HIS A 263 -23.56 26.84 15.60
CA HIS A 263 -22.94 27.30 14.36
C HIS A 263 -22.29 28.70 14.46
N ALA A 264 -21.22 28.91 13.69
CA ALA A 264 -20.62 30.22 13.51
C ALA A 264 -21.43 31.06 12.50
N GLY A 265 -21.66 32.33 12.83
CA GLY A 265 -22.23 33.34 11.94
C GLY A 265 -21.19 34.32 11.40
N LEU A 266 -21.64 35.25 10.57
CA LEU A 266 -20.86 36.39 10.11
C LEU A 266 -21.30 37.66 10.84
N LEU A 267 -20.48 38.09 11.79
CA LEU A 267 -20.76 39.23 12.66
C LEU A 267 -20.08 40.50 12.13
N ARG A 268 -20.83 41.60 12.07
CA ARG A 268 -20.28 42.96 11.91
C ARG A 268 -20.09 43.58 13.29
N VAL A 269 -18.84 43.83 13.68
CA VAL A 269 -18.45 44.33 15.01
C VAL A 269 -17.88 45.76 14.89
N PRO A 270 -18.58 46.81 15.39
CA PRO A 270 -18.10 48.19 15.34
C PRO A 270 -16.80 48.44 16.14
N LEU A 271 -15.90 49.28 15.63
CA LEU A 271 -14.61 49.57 16.29
C LEU A 271 -14.70 50.47 17.52
N GLU A 272 -15.65 51.41 17.51
CA GLU A 272 -15.83 52.44 18.56
C GLU A 272 -16.82 52.02 19.65
N GLY A 273 -17.15 50.72 19.71
CA GLY A 273 -18.13 50.16 20.63
C GLY A 273 -19.56 50.18 20.08
N GLY A 274 -20.40 49.30 20.62
CA GLY A 274 -21.76 49.06 20.14
C GLY A 274 -22.03 47.56 19.97
N PRO A 275 -23.30 47.15 19.82
CA PRO A 275 -23.66 45.74 19.66
C PRO A 275 -23.16 45.19 18.31
N ALA A 276 -22.62 43.97 18.33
CA ALA A 276 -22.35 43.24 17.09
C ALA A 276 -23.67 42.89 16.37
N VAL A 277 -23.65 42.91 15.04
CA VAL A 277 -24.80 42.55 14.19
C VAL A 277 -24.47 41.26 13.44
N ASP A 278 -25.28 40.23 13.61
CA ASP A 278 -25.19 39.01 12.82
C ASP A 278 -25.84 39.20 11.45
N LEU A 279 -25.02 39.26 10.40
CA LEU A 279 -25.44 39.43 9.01
C LEU A 279 -26.06 38.15 8.44
N THR A 280 -25.89 37.02 9.12
CA THR A 280 -26.34 35.70 8.66
C THR A 280 -27.47 35.13 9.50
N ARG A 281 -28.06 35.91 10.40
CA ARG A 281 -29.14 35.45 11.30
C ARG A 281 -30.30 34.75 10.57
N GLY A 282 -30.63 35.20 9.35
CA GLY A 282 -31.70 34.61 8.53
C GLY A 282 -31.32 33.30 7.82
N LEU A 283 -30.05 32.90 7.88
CA LEU A 283 -29.50 31.70 7.28
C LEU A 283 -29.06 30.75 8.41
N ASP A 284 -29.86 29.72 8.65
CA ASP A 284 -29.57 28.69 9.66
C ASP A 284 -28.48 27.73 9.16
N ARG A 285 -27.27 28.23 8.87
CA ARG A 285 -26.10 27.47 8.38
C ARG A 285 -24.81 28.03 8.95
N CYS A 286 -23.83 27.14 9.16
CA CYS A 286 -22.51 27.51 9.66
C CYS A 286 -21.69 28.23 8.58
N VAL A 287 -21.15 29.40 8.89
CA VAL A 287 -20.21 30.11 8.02
C VAL A 287 -18.85 29.44 8.09
N THR A 288 -18.28 29.04 6.94
CA THR A 288 -17.02 28.28 6.87
C THR A 288 -15.86 29.13 6.32
N PRO A 289 -14.90 29.58 7.16
CA PRO A 289 -13.79 30.43 6.72
C PRO A 289 -12.70 29.67 5.94
N GLY A 290 -12.86 28.35 5.78
CA GLY A 290 -11.90 27.46 5.12
C GLY A 290 -10.72 27.07 6.02
N ARG A 291 -10.43 25.77 6.11
CA ARG A 291 -9.24 25.20 6.78
C ARG A 291 -8.99 23.78 6.24
N PRO A 292 -7.82 23.15 6.47
CA PRO A 292 -7.60 21.76 6.09
C PRO A 292 -8.74 20.84 6.58
N GLY A 293 -9.24 19.99 5.69
CA GLY A 293 -10.38 19.09 5.94
C GLY A 293 -11.76 19.76 5.99
N HIS A 294 -11.87 21.09 5.99
CA HIS A 294 -13.16 21.81 6.01
C HIS A 294 -13.20 22.91 4.94
N PRO A 295 -13.82 22.65 3.77
CA PRO A 295 -13.81 23.58 2.65
C PRO A 295 -14.57 24.89 2.96
N GLY A 296 -14.10 25.98 2.36
CA GLY A 296 -14.67 27.31 2.50
C GLY A 296 -13.66 28.38 2.13
N ALA A 297 -13.93 29.62 2.54
CA ALA A 297 -13.02 30.74 2.37
C ALA A 297 -13.35 31.86 3.35
N SER A 298 -12.33 32.65 3.70
CA SER A 298 -12.52 33.84 4.53
C SER A 298 -13.46 34.84 3.85
N PRO A 299 -14.31 35.56 4.62
CA PRO A 299 -15.25 36.52 4.04
C PRO A 299 -14.54 37.63 3.25
N HIS A 300 -15.19 38.11 2.20
CA HIS A 300 -14.68 39.17 1.34
C HIS A 300 -15.69 40.31 1.23
N ALA A 301 -15.33 41.49 1.73
CA ALA A 301 -16.13 42.70 1.57
C ALA A 301 -16.00 43.25 0.14
N SER A 302 -17.08 43.79 -0.42
CA SER A 302 -17.04 44.44 -1.73
C SER A 302 -16.44 45.84 -1.68
N ASP A 303 -15.82 46.26 -2.77
CA ASP A 303 -15.23 47.61 -2.91
C ASP A 303 -16.26 48.74 -2.72
N ASP A 304 -17.54 48.47 -3.03
CA ASP A 304 -18.65 49.42 -2.88
C ASP A 304 -19.29 49.41 -1.47
N ALA A 305 -18.73 48.64 -0.54
CA ALA A 305 -19.19 48.46 0.84
C ALA A 305 -20.63 47.93 1.02
N ARG A 306 -21.29 47.50 -0.06
CA ARG A 306 -22.69 47.05 0.00
C ARG A 306 -22.86 45.56 0.28
N THR A 307 -21.91 44.73 -0.13
CA THR A 307 -22.06 43.27 -0.11
C THR A 307 -20.87 42.56 0.50
N VAL A 308 -21.13 41.42 1.15
CA VAL A 308 -20.09 40.53 1.66
C VAL A 308 -20.27 39.15 1.04
N LEU A 309 -19.20 38.62 0.44
CA LEU A 309 -19.13 37.22 0.01
C LEU A 309 -18.63 36.36 1.17
N PHE A 310 -19.24 35.18 1.35
CA PHE A 310 -18.82 34.22 2.36
C PHE A 310 -19.22 32.81 1.96
N CYS A 311 -18.57 31.82 2.56
CA CYS A 311 -18.94 30.41 2.41
C CYS A 311 -19.77 29.96 3.62
N ALA A 312 -20.75 29.09 3.39
CA ALA A 312 -21.46 28.41 4.47
C ALA A 312 -21.72 26.94 4.12
N SER A 313 -21.74 26.09 5.14
CA SER A 313 -22.03 24.67 5.03
C SER A 313 -23.52 24.46 4.73
N ASN A 314 -23.86 23.53 3.83
CA ASN A 314 -25.24 23.14 3.58
C ASN A 314 -25.26 21.70 3.05
N ARG A 315 -25.86 20.79 3.84
CA ARG A 315 -25.85 19.34 3.57
C ARG A 315 -24.44 18.79 3.27
N GLY A 316 -23.46 19.16 4.10
CA GLY A 316 -22.05 18.81 3.95
C GLY A 316 -21.27 19.50 2.83
N CYS A 317 -21.94 20.24 1.94
CA CYS A 317 -21.27 21.02 0.91
C CYS A 317 -20.91 22.42 1.42
N SER A 318 -19.76 22.96 1.02
CA SER A 318 -19.49 24.41 1.19
C SER A 318 -20.03 25.17 -0.02
N HIS A 319 -20.99 26.05 0.21
CA HIS A 319 -21.67 26.86 -0.82
C HIS A 319 -21.22 28.32 -0.72
N LEU A 320 -21.22 29.04 -1.84
CA LEU A 320 -20.87 30.47 -1.88
C LEU A 320 -22.14 31.31 -1.76
N TYR A 321 -22.13 32.26 -0.82
CA TYR A 321 -23.21 33.20 -0.57
C TYR A 321 -22.73 34.64 -0.69
N THR A 322 -23.69 35.55 -0.89
CA THR A 322 -23.53 36.98 -0.76
C THR A 322 -24.59 37.52 0.20
N VAL A 323 -24.26 38.54 1.00
CA VAL A 323 -25.21 39.23 1.88
C VAL A 323 -25.07 40.74 1.74
N ASP A 324 -26.19 41.47 1.80
CA ASP A 324 -26.19 42.93 1.88
C ASP A 324 -25.82 43.38 3.30
N ALA A 325 -24.82 44.27 3.42
CA ALA A 325 -24.30 44.71 4.71
C ALA A 325 -25.28 45.61 5.49
N ALA A 326 -26.31 46.17 4.84
CA ALA A 326 -27.30 47.06 5.44
C ALA A 326 -28.57 46.34 5.92
N ASP A 327 -29.07 45.35 5.18
CA ASP A 327 -30.29 44.60 5.54
C ASP A 327 -30.06 43.16 6.05
N GLY A 328 -28.88 42.58 5.81
CA GLY A 328 -28.48 41.29 6.34
C GLY A 328 -29.20 40.09 5.71
N THR A 329 -29.63 40.17 4.45
CA THR A 329 -30.30 39.05 3.75
C THR A 329 -29.32 38.23 2.88
N PRO A 330 -28.97 36.98 3.24
CA PRO A 330 -28.09 36.15 2.44
C PRO A 330 -28.76 35.57 1.18
N ARG A 331 -28.01 35.49 0.10
CA ARG A 331 -28.39 34.86 -1.18
C ARG A 331 -27.27 33.95 -1.68
N ALA A 332 -27.61 32.73 -2.11
CA ALA A 332 -26.65 31.83 -2.71
C ALA A 332 -26.20 32.31 -4.11
N LEU A 333 -24.91 32.21 -4.39
CA LEU A 333 -24.29 32.37 -5.71
C LEU A 333 -23.92 31.02 -6.31
N ILE A 334 -23.35 30.12 -5.51
CA ILE A 334 -23.11 28.73 -5.89
C ILE A 334 -23.74 27.83 -4.83
N ALA A 335 -24.66 26.99 -5.26
CA ALA A 335 -25.30 25.97 -4.45
C ALA A 335 -25.65 24.74 -5.31
N GLY A 336 -25.95 23.63 -4.65
CA GLY A 336 -26.37 22.38 -5.28
C GLY A 336 -25.78 21.15 -4.61
N ALA A 337 -26.41 20.00 -4.83
CA ALA A 337 -25.93 18.71 -4.33
C ALA A 337 -24.54 18.40 -4.90
N GLY A 338 -23.60 18.03 -4.02
CA GLY A 338 -22.23 17.64 -4.40
C GLY A 338 -21.38 18.76 -4.99
N ARG A 339 -21.77 20.03 -4.82
CA ARG A 339 -21.01 21.20 -5.28
C ARG A 339 -20.27 21.83 -4.10
N VAL A 340 -18.94 21.79 -4.12
CA VAL A 340 -18.10 22.22 -2.99
C VAL A 340 -17.14 23.33 -3.41
N VAL A 341 -17.21 24.46 -2.70
CA VAL A 341 -16.29 25.60 -2.85
C VAL A 341 -15.19 25.51 -1.79
N SER A 342 -13.93 25.47 -2.20
CA SER A 342 -12.76 25.30 -1.30
C SER A 342 -11.75 26.46 -1.33
N GLY A 343 -12.14 27.58 -1.94
CA GLY A 343 -11.36 28.81 -1.96
C GLY A 343 -12.06 29.88 -2.78
N VAL A 344 -11.92 31.15 -2.39
CA VAL A 344 -12.58 32.29 -3.02
C VAL A 344 -11.62 33.48 -3.06
N SER A 345 -11.59 34.20 -4.18
CA SER A 345 -11.00 35.53 -4.28
C SER A 345 -11.89 36.41 -5.16
N ALA A 346 -12.00 37.70 -4.88
CA ALA A 346 -12.87 38.59 -5.63
C ALA A 346 -12.19 39.94 -5.91
N ALA A 347 -12.58 40.56 -7.01
CA ALA A 347 -12.15 41.90 -7.40
C ALA A 347 -13.22 42.46 -8.34
N LYS A 348 -13.65 43.71 -8.13
CA LYS A 348 -14.73 44.33 -8.92
C LYS A 348 -15.98 43.41 -8.92
N ASP A 349 -16.59 43.18 -10.07
CA ASP A 349 -17.81 42.37 -10.23
C ASP A 349 -17.55 40.86 -10.40
N THR A 350 -16.30 40.40 -10.33
CA THR A 350 -15.92 38.99 -10.53
C THR A 350 -15.43 38.36 -9.24
N ALA A 351 -15.93 37.17 -8.93
CA ALA A 351 -15.32 36.26 -7.97
C ALA A 351 -14.70 35.08 -8.72
N VAL A 352 -13.66 34.47 -8.17
CA VAL A 352 -13.08 33.22 -8.64
C VAL A 352 -13.04 32.23 -7.50
N VAL A 353 -13.36 30.98 -7.81
CA VAL A 353 -13.45 29.91 -6.84
C VAL A 353 -12.72 28.66 -7.30
N VAL A 354 -12.35 27.80 -6.36
CA VAL A 354 -12.12 26.39 -6.63
C VAL A 354 -13.44 25.67 -6.42
N LEU A 355 -13.94 25.00 -7.45
CA LEU A 355 -15.23 24.29 -7.42
C LEU A 355 -15.03 22.82 -7.78
N ALA A 356 -15.32 21.93 -6.83
CA ALA A 356 -15.49 20.50 -7.06
C ALA A 356 -16.97 20.15 -7.28
N THR A 357 -17.23 19.12 -8.08
CA THR A 357 -18.55 18.60 -8.46
C THR A 357 -18.56 17.06 -8.36
N PRO A 358 -19.72 16.38 -8.49
CA PRO A 358 -19.75 14.91 -8.44
C PRO A 358 -18.90 14.21 -9.52
N ASP A 359 -18.56 14.92 -10.58
CA ASP A 359 -17.80 14.45 -11.74
C ASP A 359 -16.45 15.18 -11.92
N SER A 360 -16.05 16.05 -10.99
CA SER A 360 -14.78 16.78 -11.05
C SER A 360 -14.17 16.99 -9.67
N TYR A 361 -12.87 16.68 -9.57
CA TYR A 361 -12.06 16.89 -8.36
C TYR A 361 -11.75 18.36 -8.06
N GLY A 362 -12.14 19.29 -8.93
CA GLY A 362 -11.94 20.73 -8.73
C GLY A 362 -11.42 21.44 -9.96
N GLU A 363 -12.01 22.58 -10.30
CA GLU A 363 -11.50 23.51 -11.32
C GLU A 363 -11.55 24.97 -10.81
N ILE A 364 -10.73 25.84 -11.41
CA ILE A 364 -10.84 27.29 -11.22
C ILE A 364 -12.04 27.80 -12.03
N VAL A 365 -12.99 28.43 -11.36
CA VAL A 365 -14.23 28.93 -11.96
C VAL A 365 -14.39 30.42 -11.67
N ALA A 366 -14.64 31.22 -12.72
CA ALA A 366 -15.05 32.60 -12.58
C ALA A 366 -16.57 32.68 -12.38
N VAL A 367 -17.01 33.55 -11.47
CA VAL A 367 -18.40 33.75 -11.07
C VAL A 367 -18.72 35.23 -11.17
N ASP A 368 -19.74 35.58 -11.95
CA ASP A 368 -20.30 36.93 -11.94
C ASP A 368 -21.09 37.15 -10.65
N ARG A 369 -20.71 38.15 -9.86
CA ARG A 369 -21.27 38.37 -8.51
C ARG A 369 -22.74 38.82 -8.52
N SER A 370 -23.18 39.45 -9.61
CA SER A 370 -24.54 39.96 -9.74
C SER A 370 -25.53 38.86 -10.14
N SER A 371 -25.16 38.07 -11.14
CA SER A 371 -26.02 37.07 -11.79
C SER A 371 -25.77 35.64 -11.30
N GLY A 372 -24.61 35.36 -10.71
CA GLY A 372 -24.16 34.01 -10.38
C GLY A 372 -23.68 33.21 -11.61
N GLN A 373 -23.52 33.84 -12.77
CA GLN A 373 -23.09 33.13 -13.98
C GLN A 373 -21.67 32.57 -13.82
N GLU A 374 -21.52 31.28 -14.10
CA GLU A 374 -20.26 30.55 -13.93
C GLU A 374 -19.53 30.35 -15.26
N ARG A 375 -18.20 30.39 -15.21
CA ARG A 375 -17.34 30.01 -16.32
C ARG A 375 -16.08 29.30 -15.83
N VAL A 376 -15.96 28.04 -16.20
CA VAL A 376 -14.78 27.21 -15.91
C VAL A 376 -13.57 27.73 -16.70
N LEU A 377 -12.46 27.98 -16.02
CA LEU A 377 -11.23 28.53 -16.59
C LEU A 377 -10.15 27.47 -16.83
N THR A 378 -10.19 26.36 -16.10
CA THR A 378 -9.16 25.29 -16.17
C THR A 378 -9.76 23.95 -16.59
N ARG A 379 -8.90 22.98 -16.89
CA ARG A 379 -9.24 21.59 -17.26
C ARG A 379 -8.19 20.62 -16.71
N HIS A 380 -7.86 20.72 -15.43
CA HIS A 380 -6.87 19.85 -14.79
C HIS A 380 -7.35 18.41 -14.67
N GLY A 381 -8.66 18.18 -14.61
CA GLY A 381 -9.25 16.83 -14.64
C GLY A 381 -9.03 16.05 -15.95
N ALA A 382 -8.51 16.68 -17.01
CA ALA A 382 -8.36 16.04 -18.33
C ALA A 382 -7.42 14.81 -18.33
N ALA A 383 -6.54 14.68 -17.33
CA ALA A 383 -5.68 13.51 -17.16
C ALA A 383 -6.47 12.22 -16.83
N LEU A 384 -7.72 12.36 -16.41
CA LEU A 384 -8.62 11.25 -16.05
C LEU A 384 -9.77 11.07 -17.06
N ASN A 385 -9.63 11.57 -18.29
CA ASN A 385 -10.71 11.47 -19.29
C ASN A 385 -11.04 10.03 -19.71
N ASP A 386 -10.14 9.07 -19.49
CA ASP A 386 -10.36 7.64 -19.68
C ASP A 386 -10.91 6.94 -18.43
N VAL A 387 -11.10 7.67 -17.33
CA VAL A 387 -11.57 7.14 -16.05
C VAL A 387 -13.07 7.43 -15.87
N GLU A 388 -13.80 6.40 -15.49
CA GLU A 388 -15.19 6.49 -15.07
C GLU A 388 -15.28 6.69 -13.56
N LEU A 389 -16.03 7.71 -13.15
CA LEU A 389 -16.38 7.96 -11.74
C LEU A 389 -17.80 7.49 -11.50
N PHE A 390 -18.04 6.87 -10.34
CA PHE A 390 -19.37 6.60 -9.82
C PHE A 390 -19.83 7.80 -8.99
N PRO A 391 -20.81 8.62 -9.42
CA PRO A 391 -21.24 9.77 -8.64
C PRO A 391 -22.07 9.33 -7.43
N ALA A 392 -21.89 10.01 -6.30
CA ALA A 392 -22.66 9.74 -5.09
C ALA A 392 -24.10 10.25 -5.23
N GLN A 393 -25.08 9.41 -4.92
CA GLN A 393 -26.51 9.72 -5.05
C GLN A 393 -27.09 10.17 -3.71
N GLU A 394 -27.78 11.31 -3.70
CA GLU A 394 -28.42 11.87 -2.50
C GLU A 394 -29.54 10.94 -1.99
N ARG A 395 -29.61 10.73 -0.67
CA ARG A 395 -30.65 9.90 -0.03
C ARG A 395 -31.02 10.43 1.34
N GLU A 396 -32.31 10.38 1.67
CA GLU A 396 -32.83 10.67 3.00
C GLU A 396 -33.47 9.42 3.61
N PHE A 397 -33.27 9.23 4.91
CA PHE A 397 -33.76 8.10 5.69
C PHE A 397 -34.61 8.61 6.85
N LYS A 398 -35.75 7.97 7.10
CA LYS A 398 -36.60 8.27 8.26
C LYS A 398 -36.16 7.42 9.44
N ILE A 399 -36.01 8.06 10.58
CA ILE A 399 -35.58 7.44 11.83
C ILE A 399 -36.79 7.26 12.75
N SER A 400 -36.78 6.19 13.54
CA SER A 400 -37.86 5.77 14.43
C SER A 400 -38.29 6.81 15.47
N ASP A 401 -37.43 7.78 15.80
CA ASP A 401 -37.73 8.91 16.69
C ASP A 401 -38.39 10.10 15.98
N GLY A 402 -38.70 9.97 14.68
CA GLY A 402 -39.26 11.02 13.85
C GLY A 402 -38.21 11.89 13.16
N GLY A 403 -36.92 11.66 13.43
CA GLY A 403 -35.80 12.31 12.76
C GLY A 403 -35.70 11.96 11.27
N THR A 404 -34.90 12.74 10.55
CA THR A 404 -34.49 12.43 9.17
C THR A 404 -32.99 12.56 9.07
N VAL A 405 -32.33 11.52 8.58
CA VAL A 405 -30.89 11.49 8.35
C VAL A 405 -30.66 11.57 6.85
N HIS A 406 -29.77 12.47 6.46
CA HIS A 406 -29.38 12.66 5.08
C HIS A 406 -28.04 11.96 4.82
N GLY A 407 -27.82 11.47 3.61
CA GLY A 407 -26.58 10.84 3.21
C GLY A 407 -26.46 10.61 1.72
N TRP A 408 -25.44 9.85 1.35
CA TRP A 408 -25.09 9.56 -0.03
C TRP A 408 -24.87 8.06 -0.23
N LEU A 409 -25.24 7.59 -1.43
CA LEU A 409 -25.02 6.23 -1.89
C LEU A 409 -24.06 6.23 -3.08
N LEU A 410 -22.91 5.62 -2.93
CA LEU A 410 -21.98 5.36 -4.03
C LEU A 410 -22.09 3.89 -4.45
N ARG A 411 -22.38 3.63 -5.72
CA ARG A 411 -22.45 2.27 -6.28
C ARG A 411 -22.37 2.29 -7.79
N ASP A 412 -21.96 1.18 -8.38
CA ASP A 412 -22.13 0.95 -9.81
C ASP A 412 -23.63 0.99 -10.19
N PRO A 413 -24.06 1.89 -11.09
CA PRO A 413 -25.46 1.95 -11.54
C PRO A 413 -25.89 0.71 -12.34
N GLY A 414 -24.95 -0.07 -12.88
CA GLY A 414 -25.22 -1.35 -13.54
C GLY A 414 -25.52 -2.49 -12.56
N ARG A 415 -25.21 -2.33 -11.27
CA ARG A 415 -25.43 -3.36 -10.25
C ARG A 415 -26.93 -3.51 -9.94
N THR A 416 -27.45 -4.73 -10.04
CA THR A 416 -28.81 -5.08 -9.61
C THR A 416 -28.80 -6.05 -8.43
N GLY A 417 -29.83 -5.98 -7.58
CA GLY A 417 -29.97 -6.82 -6.39
C GLY A 417 -29.04 -6.47 -5.22
N PRO A 418 -29.08 -7.27 -4.14
CA PRO A 418 -28.28 -7.03 -2.95
C PRO A 418 -26.77 -7.06 -3.22
N ALA A 419 -26.06 -6.15 -2.58
CA ALA A 419 -24.61 -6.02 -2.65
C ALA A 419 -24.01 -5.91 -1.24
N PRO A 420 -22.71 -6.22 -1.07
CA PRO A 420 -21.97 -5.78 0.11
C PRO A 420 -22.19 -4.30 0.38
N LEU A 421 -22.26 -3.94 1.65
CA LEU A 421 -22.37 -2.55 2.05
C LEU A 421 -21.22 -2.17 2.97
N LEU A 422 -20.54 -1.08 2.63
CA LEU A 422 -19.64 -0.38 3.55
C LEU A 422 -20.37 0.86 4.08
N LEU A 423 -20.63 0.93 5.38
CA LEU A 423 -20.93 2.17 6.07
C LEU A 423 -19.60 2.86 6.38
N ASP A 424 -19.31 4.01 5.78
CA ASP A 424 -18.13 4.82 6.11
C ASP A 424 -18.54 6.08 6.88
N ILE A 425 -18.04 6.21 8.10
CA ILE A 425 -18.43 7.23 9.07
C ILE A 425 -17.38 8.34 9.09
N HIS A 426 -17.79 9.57 8.77
CA HIS A 426 -16.88 10.71 8.76
C HIS A 426 -16.32 11.01 10.15
N ASP A 427 -15.13 11.61 10.18
CA ASP A 427 -14.60 12.26 11.39
C ASP A 427 -15.45 13.48 11.79
N GLY A 428 -15.42 13.92 13.04
CA GLY A 428 -16.35 14.92 13.55
C GLY A 428 -16.65 14.75 15.05
N PRO A 429 -17.89 14.96 15.52
CA PRO A 429 -19.16 14.76 14.82
C PRO A 429 -19.63 15.97 14.00
N HIS A 430 -19.06 17.15 14.22
CA HIS A 430 -19.41 18.40 13.53
C HIS A 430 -18.78 18.55 12.13
N ASN A 431 -18.81 17.47 11.35
CA ASN A 431 -18.43 17.45 9.94
C ASN A 431 -19.61 16.88 9.12
N ALA A 432 -19.45 16.71 7.81
CA ALA A 432 -20.44 16.04 6.98
C ALA A 432 -19.86 15.53 5.66
N TRP A 433 -20.28 14.35 5.25
CA TRP A 433 -20.13 13.84 3.88
C TRP A 433 -20.88 14.70 2.87
N ASN A 434 -20.29 14.83 1.68
CA ASN A 434 -20.88 15.48 0.52
C ASN A 434 -20.73 14.59 -0.73
N GLY A 435 -21.42 14.96 -1.80
CA GLY A 435 -21.44 14.19 -3.04
C GLY A 435 -20.43 14.63 -4.10
N ALA A 436 -19.43 15.45 -3.77
CA ALA A 436 -18.39 15.83 -4.73
C ALA A 436 -17.39 14.66 -4.94
N ALA A 437 -16.65 14.69 -6.05
CA ALA A 437 -15.56 13.75 -6.26
C ALA A 437 -14.48 13.93 -5.18
N ASP A 438 -14.21 12.85 -4.43
CA ASP A 438 -13.35 12.87 -3.24
C ASP A 438 -11.93 12.37 -3.55
N PRO A 439 -10.89 13.23 -3.46
CA PRO A 439 -9.50 12.84 -3.73
C PRO A 439 -8.81 12.13 -2.56
N VAL A 440 -9.48 11.99 -1.40
CA VAL A 440 -8.94 11.42 -0.16
C VAL A 440 -9.36 9.97 -0.01
N HIS A 441 -10.66 9.70 -0.11
CA HIS A 441 -11.24 8.38 0.15
C HIS A 441 -11.39 7.55 -1.13
N LEU A 442 -10.30 7.37 -1.88
CA LEU A 442 -10.32 6.64 -3.17
C LEU A 442 -10.81 5.18 -3.05
N HIS A 443 -10.76 4.59 -1.85
CA HIS A 443 -11.34 3.27 -1.59
C HIS A 443 -12.85 3.22 -1.85
N HIS A 444 -13.57 4.36 -1.79
CA HIS A 444 -15.00 4.38 -2.12
C HIS A 444 -15.25 4.01 -3.59
N GLN A 445 -14.51 4.65 -4.51
CA GLN A 445 -14.63 4.39 -5.95
C GLN A 445 -14.17 2.97 -6.30
N GLU A 446 -13.07 2.50 -5.70
CA GLU A 446 -12.56 1.15 -5.88
C GLU A 446 -13.57 0.08 -5.42
N LEU A 447 -14.20 0.28 -4.25
CA LEU A 447 -15.24 -0.63 -3.75
C LEU A 447 -16.50 -0.61 -4.62
N ALA A 448 -16.94 0.57 -5.06
CA ALA A 448 -18.06 0.69 -5.99
C ALA A 448 -17.77 -0.05 -7.31
N ALA A 449 -16.54 0.05 -7.85
CA ALA A 449 -16.09 -0.70 -9.02
C ALA A 449 -16.09 -2.22 -8.80
N ARG A 450 -15.83 -2.67 -7.56
CA ARG A 450 -15.90 -4.09 -7.14
C ARG A 450 -17.33 -4.55 -6.80
N GLY A 451 -18.33 -3.69 -6.99
CA GLY A 451 -19.73 -4.02 -6.81
C GLY A 451 -20.26 -3.85 -5.38
N TRP A 452 -19.55 -3.11 -4.53
CA TRP A 452 -20.05 -2.68 -3.23
C TRP A 452 -21.00 -1.50 -3.34
N THR A 453 -21.86 -1.35 -2.33
CA THR A 453 -22.54 -0.10 -2.02
C THR A 453 -21.80 0.58 -0.89
N VAL A 454 -21.37 1.83 -1.09
CA VAL A 454 -20.81 2.66 -0.02
C VAL A 454 -21.87 3.63 0.46
N LEU A 455 -22.15 3.60 1.76
CA LEU A 455 -23.13 4.41 2.45
C LEU A 455 -22.42 5.48 3.28
N LEU A 456 -22.67 6.74 2.96
CA LEU A 456 -22.07 7.92 3.58
C LEU A 456 -23.17 8.72 4.28
N LEU A 457 -23.30 8.62 5.60
CA LEU A 457 -24.38 9.25 6.36
C LEU A 457 -23.92 10.50 7.10
N ASN A 458 -24.82 11.47 7.21
CA ASN A 458 -24.67 12.67 8.03
C ASN A 458 -25.63 12.59 9.22
N PRO A 459 -25.23 11.91 10.32
CA PRO A 459 -26.06 11.74 11.51
C PRO A 459 -26.30 13.08 12.22
N ARG A 460 -27.24 13.10 13.18
CA ARG A 460 -27.38 14.24 14.10
C ARG A 460 -26.02 14.63 14.70
N GLY A 461 -25.74 15.92 14.82
CA GLY A 461 -24.41 16.44 15.13
C GLY A 461 -23.64 16.95 13.92
N SER A 462 -23.98 16.50 12.70
CA SER A 462 -23.29 16.90 11.47
C SER A 462 -23.55 18.36 11.08
N ASP A 463 -22.58 18.97 10.40
CA ASP A 463 -22.69 20.36 9.92
C ASP A 463 -23.56 20.49 8.65
N GLY A 464 -24.20 21.64 8.47
CA GLY A 464 -24.97 22.00 7.27
C GLY A 464 -26.47 21.69 7.32
N TYR A 465 -27.02 21.36 8.49
CA TYR A 465 -28.44 21.00 8.68
C TYR A 465 -29.21 21.92 9.64
N GLY A 466 -28.56 22.97 10.15
CA GLY A 466 -29.15 23.93 11.10
C GLY A 466 -28.71 23.69 12.54
N ASP A 467 -28.76 24.75 13.34
CA ASP A 467 -28.13 24.78 14.68
C ASP A 467 -28.67 23.67 15.60
N ALA A 468 -29.98 23.45 15.57
CA ALA A 468 -30.64 22.40 16.33
C ALA A 468 -30.16 20.97 15.96
N PHE A 469 -29.76 20.75 14.71
CA PHE A 469 -29.23 19.45 14.27
C PHE A 469 -27.77 19.28 14.70
N LEU A 470 -26.95 20.34 14.61
CA LEU A 470 -25.57 20.34 15.07
C LEU A 470 -25.46 20.08 16.57
N THR A 471 -26.35 20.67 17.37
CA THR A 471 -26.33 20.54 18.84
C THR A 471 -27.15 19.36 19.37
N ALA A 472 -27.58 18.43 18.52
CA ALA A 472 -28.43 17.30 18.92
C ALA A 472 -27.68 16.06 19.46
N ALA A 473 -26.38 15.94 19.16
CA ALA A 473 -25.53 14.82 19.58
C ALA A 473 -24.56 15.08 20.76
N PRO A 474 -24.18 16.34 21.11
CA PRO A 474 -23.23 16.58 22.18
C PRO A 474 -23.55 15.82 23.46
N GLY A 475 -22.63 14.92 23.81
CA GLY A 475 -22.64 14.14 25.04
C GLY A 475 -23.59 12.95 25.03
N ALA A 476 -24.09 12.60 23.86
CA ALA A 476 -24.86 11.39 23.61
C ALA A 476 -24.23 10.54 22.51
N TRP A 477 -22.90 10.58 22.35
CA TRP A 477 -22.20 9.76 21.35
C TRP A 477 -22.50 8.27 21.54
N GLY A 478 -22.96 7.61 20.48
CA GLY A 478 -23.38 6.22 20.45
C GLY A 478 -24.74 5.95 21.10
N THR A 479 -25.22 6.80 22.01
CA THR A 479 -26.53 6.62 22.67
C THR A 479 -27.65 7.40 21.96
N GLY A 480 -27.35 8.59 21.45
CA GLY A 480 -28.25 9.48 20.75
C GLY A 480 -28.26 9.32 19.23
N ASP A 481 -27.13 8.95 18.64
CA ASP A 481 -26.85 8.97 17.19
C ASP A 481 -26.68 7.58 16.55
N ALA A 482 -26.47 6.49 17.32
CA ALA A 482 -26.28 5.15 16.74
C ALA A 482 -27.41 4.71 15.78
N ARG A 483 -28.66 5.08 16.08
CA ARG A 483 -29.82 4.80 15.22
C ARG A 483 -29.74 5.48 13.86
N ASP A 484 -29.05 6.63 13.79
CA ASP A 484 -28.87 7.38 12.55
C ASP A 484 -27.95 6.64 11.58
N PHE A 485 -27.23 5.61 12.05
CA PHE A 485 -26.43 4.71 11.24
C PHE A 485 -27.12 3.36 10.98
N LEU A 486 -27.70 2.76 12.02
CA LEU A 486 -28.24 1.40 11.95
C LEU A 486 -29.56 1.33 11.16
N GLU A 487 -30.47 2.28 11.33
CA GLU A 487 -31.78 2.25 10.66
C GLU A 487 -31.71 2.52 9.14
N PRO A 488 -30.81 3.39 8.64
CA PRO A 488 -30.54 3.46 7.20
C PRO A 488 -30.04 2.14 6.61
N ILE A 489 -29.18 1.39 7.32
CA ILE A 489 -28.76 0.05 6.90
C ILE A 489 -29.97 -0.88 6.82
N ASP A 490 -30.81 -0.91 7.86
CA ASP A 490 -32.03 -1.74 7.88
C ASP A 490 -32.95 -1.43 6.70
N THR A 491 -33.09 -0.15 6.36
CA THR A 491 -33.85 0.31 5.20
C THR A 491 -33.28 -0.26 3.89
N LEU A 492 -31.96 -0.16 3.68
CA LEU A 492 -31.32 -0.64 2.45
C LEU A 492 -31.33 -2.18 2.34
N VAL A 493 -31.26 -2.90 3.45
CA VAL A 493 -31.45 -4.35 3.50
C VAL A 493 -32.88 -4.71 3.11
N ALA A 494 -33.89 -4.04 3.70
CA ALA A 494 -35.29 -4.30 3.39
C ALA A 494 -35.66 -3.99 1.94
N GLU A 495 -35.01 -2.99 1.32
CA GLU A 495 -35.15 -2.64 -0.10
C GLU A 495 -34.43 -3.64 -1.04
N GLY A 496 -33.61 -4.55 -0.51
CA GLY A 496 -32.79 -5.47 -1.30
C GLY A 496 -31.60 -4.78 -2.00
N THR A 497 -31.17 -3.62 -1.49
CA THR A 497 -29.97 -2.92 -1.94
C THR A 497 -28.72 -3.48 -1.26
N ALA A 498 -28.79 -3.75 0.04
CA ALA A 498 -27.70 -4.30 0.84
C ALA A 498 -27.95 -5.77 1.20
N ASP A 499 -26.89 -6.57 1.22
CA ASP A 499 -26.88 -7.94 1.70
C ASP A 499 -26.65 -7.95 3.23
N PRO A 500 -27.60 -8.46 4.04
CA PRO A 500 -27.49 -8.43 5.50
C PRO A 500 -26.32 -9.24 6.06
N GLU A 501 -25.78 -10.20 5.30
CA GLU A 501 -24.64 -11.01 5.73
C GLU A 501 -23.29 -10.39 5.34
N ARG A 502 -23.30 -9.26 4.62
CA ARG A 502 -22.11 -8.64 4.02
C ARG A 502 -22.05 -7.15 4.32
N LEU A 503 -22.22 -6.82 5.60
CA LEU A 503 -22.15 -5.46 6.11
C LEU A 503 -20.76 -5.20 6.72
N ALA A 504 -20.12 -4.12 6.31
CA ALA A 504 -18.88 -3.61 6.86
C ALA A 504 -19.07 -2.20 7.39
N VAL A 505 -18.28 -1.82 8.40
CA VAL A 505 -18.24 -0.46 8.95
C VAL A 505 -16.80 0.05 8.96
N ALA A 506 -16.60 1.29 8.54
CA ALA A 506 -15.33 1.99 8.65
C ALA A 506 -15.57 3.40 9.21
N GLY A 507 -14.53 3.97 9.80
CA GLY A 507 -14.51 5.39 10.12
C GLY A 507 -13.18 5.83 10.71
N TYR A 508 -12.96 7.15 10.70
CA TYR A 508 -11.73 7.79 11.17
C TYR A 508 -12.05 8.84 12.25
N GLY A 509 -11.21 8.99 13.29
CA GLY A 509 -11.45 9.92 14.39
C GLY A 509 -12.72 9.60 15.17
N TYR A 510 -13.72 10.51 15.19
CA TYR A 510 -15.06 10.19 15.73
C TYR A 510 -15.71 9.00 15.01
N GLY A 511 -15.52 8.87 13.69
CA GLY A 511 -15.97 7.68 12.96
C GLY A 511 -15.28 6.39 13.46
N GLY A 512 -14.03 6.48 13.92
CA GLY A 512 -13.33 5.38 14.57
C GLY A 512 -13.92 5.05 15.96
N CYS A 513 -14.30 6.08 16.73
CA CYS A 513 -15.06 5.93 17.98
C CYS A 513 -16.38 5.21 17.74
N MET A 514 -17.16 5.67 16.75
CA MET A 514 -18.45 5.09 16.41
C MET A 514 -18.31 3.66 15.87
N THR A 515 -17.28 3.39 15.06
CA THR A 515 -16.96 2.01 14.62
C THR A 515 -16.77 1.07 15.81
N GLY A 516 -15.98 1.47 16.82
CA GLY A 516 -15.82 0.70 18.05
C GLY A 516 -17.12 0.58 18.84
N HIS A 517 -17.89 1.67 18.93
CA HIS A 517 -19.16 1.68 19.65
C HIS A 517 -20.17 0.70 19.03
N LEU A 518 -20.41 0.78 17.73
CA LEU A 518 -21.35 -0.07 17.00
C LEU A 518 -20.96 -1.55 17.10
N THR A 519 -19.71 -1.90 16.81
CA THR A 519 -19.23 -3.31 16.84
C THR A 519 -19.23 -3.94 18.23
N SER A 520 -19.22 -3.13 19.30
CA SER A 520 -19.34 -3.61 20.68
C SER A 520 -20.79 -3.83 21.15
N ARG A 521 -21.78 -3.42 20.34
CA ARG A 521 -23.20 -3.39 20.72
C ARG A 521 -24.14 -3.99 19.67
N ASP A 522 -23.66 -4.21 18.45
CA ASP A 522 -24.39 -4.79 17.34
C ASP A 522 -23.50 -5.81 16.60
N GLU A 523 -24.05 -7.00 16.34
CA GLU A 523 -23.32 -8.13 15.76
C GLU A 523 -23.48 -8.24 14.23
N ARG A 524 -24.17 -7.30 13.57
CA ARG A 524 -24.46 -7.38 12.12
C ARG A 524 -23.25 -7.20 11.22
N PHE A 525 -22.17 -6.62 11.73
CA PHE A 525 -21.00 -6.28 10.91
C PHE A 525 -20.06 -7.48 10.77
N ALA A 526 -19.83 -7.88 9.53
CA ALA A 526 -18.88 -8.92 9.15
C ALA A 526 -17.42 -8.40 9.11
N ALA A 527 -17.21 -7.09 8.95
CA ALA A 527 -15.89 -6.46 8.96
C ALA A 527 -15.92 -5.05 9.57
N ALA A 528 -14.84 -4.63 10.23
CA ALA A 528 -14.68 -3.29 10.75
C ALA A 528 -13.30 -2.68 10.45
N VAL A 529 -13.25 -1.37 10.19
CA VAL A 529 -12.00 -0.59 10.10
C VAL A 529 -12.09 0.65 10.98
N ALA A 530 -11.30 0.69 12.06
CA ALA A 530 -11.26 1.81 12.99
C ALA A 530 -9.96 2.61 12.80
N GLY A 531 -10.08 3.83 12.25
CA GLY A 531 -8.96 4.74 12.02
C GLY A 531 -8.89 5.86 13.05
N ALA A 532 -7.68 6.24 13.48
CA ALA A 532 -7.44 7.26 14.50
C ALA A 532 -8.45 7.21 15.66
N MET A 533 -8.75 5.99 16.13
CA MET A 533 -9.95 5.78 16.92
C MET A 533 -9.87 6.46 18.28
N ILE A 534 -11.04 6.79 18.85
CA ILE A 534 -11.17 7.21 20.25
C ILE A 534 -11.77 6.02 21.00
N SER A 535 -10.99 5.38 21.86
CA SER A 535 -11.44 4.23 22.65
C SER A 535 -11.89 4.65 24.04
N ASP A 536 -11.16 5.52 24.71
CA ASP A 536 -11.43 5.94 26.08
C ASP A 536 -11.50 7.46 26.14
N LEU A 537 -12.74 7.96 26.30
CA LEU A 537 -13.00 9.39 26.41
C LEU A 537 -12.34 10.00 27.65
N THR A 538 -12.06 9.22 28.70
CA THR A 538 -11.40 9.72 29.91
C THR A 538 -9.95 10.08 29.62
N SER A 539 -9.17 9.17 29.03
CA SER A 539 -7.81 9.46 28.62
C SER A 539 -7.75 10.49 27.50
N MET A 540 -8.68 10.48 26.55
CA MET A 540 -8.77 11.47 25.48
C MET A 540 -8.79 12.90 26.01
N CYS A 541 -9.61 13.19 27.04
CA CYS A 541 -9.63 14.51 27.69
C CYS A 541 -8.28 14.93 28.29
N GLY A 542 -7.44 13.97 28.70
CA GLY A 542 -6.15 14.24 29.32
C GLY A 542 -4.96 14.27 28.37
N THR A 543 -5.07 13.66 27.18
CA THR A 543 -3.92 13.44 26.28
C THR A 543 -4.04 14.13 24.93
N SER A 544 -5.24 14.46 24.46
CA SER A 544 -5.45 15.14 23.18
C SER A 544 -5.00 16.61 23.22
N ASP A 545 -4.45 17.11 22.11
CA ASP A 545 -4.12 18.53 21.90
C ASP A 545 -5.31 19.49 22.16
N THR A 546 -6.54 18.98 22.07
CA THR A 546 -7.80 19.74 22.25
C THR A 546 -8.66 19.23 23.41
N GLY A 547 -8.24 18.16 24.10
CA GLY A 547 -9.06 17.46 25.11
C GLY A 547 -9.35 18.26 26.39
N HIS A 548 -8.58 19.32 26.66
CA HIS A 548 -8.67 20.12 27.88
C HIS A 548 -9.81 21.15 27.90
N ARG A 549 -10.50 21.37 26.77
CA ARG A 549 -11.50 22.42 26.60
C ARG A 549 -12.94 21.89 26.80
N PRO A 550 -13.65 22.24 27.89
CA PRO A 550 -14.97 21.67 28.20
C PRO A 550 -16.05 21.92 27.14
N ALA A 551 -16.02 23.07 26.46
CA ALA A 551 -16.98 23.38 25.39
C ALA A 551 -16.64 22.68 24.06
N THR A 552 -15.41 22.17 23.90
CA THR A 552 -15.04 21.29 22.77
C THR A 552 -15.05 19.81 23.16
N THR A 553 -15.18 19.48 24.45
CA THR A 553 -15.51 18.12 24.89
C THR A 553 -17.00 17.94 24.78
N GLU A 554 -17.41 17.14 23.81
CA GLU A 554 -18.81 16.88 23.48
C GLU A 554 -19.68 16.42 24.65
N PRO A 555 -19.19 15.69 25.67
CA PRO A 555 -19.95 15.41 26.90
C PRO A 555 -20.45 16.64 27.68
N GLY A 556 -19.91 17.84 27.41
CA GLY A 556 -20.30 19.10 28.05
C GLY A 556 -19.90 19.23 29.52
N VAL A 557 -19.20 18.22 30.06
CA VAL A 557 -18.65 18.15 31.41
C VAL A 557 -17.31 17.42 31.35
N SER A 558 -16.34 17.83 32.16
CA SER A 558 -15.03 17.17 32.21
C SER A 558 -15.11 15.75 32.79
N SER A 559 -14.25 14.84 32.33
CA SER A 559 -14.25 13.42 32.75
C SER A 559 -14.08 13.19 34.26
N TRP A 560 -13.36 14.08 34.96
CA TRP A 560 -13.19 14.03 36.42
C TRP A 560 -14.42 14.47 37.21
N LEU A 561 -15.44 15.03 36.55
CA LEU A 561 -16.71 15.43 37.15
C LEU A 561 -17.83 14.40 36.89
N ASP A 562 -17.73 13.57 35.85
CA ASP A 562 -18.74 12.56 35.50
C ASP A 562 -18.11 11.29 34.88
N ARG A 563 -17.46 10.47 35.70
CA ARG A 563 -16.72 9.28 35.25
C ARG A 563 -17.62 8.18 34.69
N ASP A 564 -18.81 8.03 35.26
CA ASP A 564 -19.73 6.95 34.89
C ASP A 564 -20.24 7.16 33.46
N ARG A 565 -20.61 8.41 33.11
CA ARG A 565 -21.01 8.76 31.74
C ARG A 565 -19.89 8.54 30.72
N TYR A 566 -18.68 8.97 31.02
CA TYR A 566 -17.53 8.76 30.13
C TYR A 566 -17.24 7.28 29.89
N THR A 567 -17.39 6.46 30.94
CA THR A 567 -17.27 5.00 30.82
C THR A 567 -18.38 4.44 29.92
N GLU A 568 -19.63 4.85 30.09
CA GLU A 568 -20.77 4.39 29.30
C GLU A 568 -20.61 4.69 27.79
N LEU A 569 -20.12 5.88 27.45
CA LEU A 569 -19.93 6.33 26.08
C LEU A 569 -18.70 5.68 25.40
N SER A 570 -17.69 5.29 26.18
CA SER A 570 -16.44 4.72 25.66
C SER A 570 -16.62 3.28 25.12
N PRO A 571 -16.19 2.97 23.88
CA PRO A 571 -16.32 1.63 23.30
C PRO A 571 -15.84 0.44 24.17
N PRO A 572 -14.72 0.52 24.92
CA PRO A 572 -14.22 -0.55 25.79
C PRO A 572 -15.20 -1.03 26.86
N SER A 573 -16.23 -0.24 27.21
CA SER A 573 -17.25 -0.63 28.20
C SER A 573 -18.06 -1.88 27.83
N ARG A 574 -18.03 -2.27 26.56
CA ARG A 574 -18.72 -3.47 26.02
C ARG A 574 -17.80 -4.32 25.14
N VAL A 575 -16.49 -4.21 25.33
CA VAL A 575 -15.52 -4.88 24.45
C VAL A 575 -15.68 -6.40 24.45
N GLU A 576 -16.19 -6.99 25.54
CA GLU A 576 -16.47 -8.42 25.69
C GLU A 576 -17.47 -8.98 24.65
N ASN A 577 -18.25 -8.09 24.02
CA ASN A 577 -19.25 -8.45 23.02
C ASN A 577 -18.72 -8.37 21.59
N VAL A 578 -17.53 -7.82 21.37
CA VAL A 578 -17.00 -7.64 20.01
C VAL A 578 -16.67 -8.99 19.40
N ARG A 579 -17.24 -9.26 18.22
CA ARG A 579 -16.92 -10.45 17.40
C ARG A 579 -16.37 -10.09 16.03
N THR A 580 -16.64 -8.87 15.57
CA THR A 580 -16.29 -8.40 14.22
C THR A 580 -14.77 -8.27 14.03
N PRO A 581 -14.20 -8.92 13.00
CA PRO A 581 -12.82 -8.71 12.60
C PRO A 581 -12.50 -7.23 12.35
N THR A 582 -11.50 -6.70 13.06
CA THR A 582 -11.23 -5.25 13.07
C THR A 582 -9.81 -4.91 12.61
N LEU A 583 -9.68 -4.11 11.55
CA LEU A 583 -8.44 -3.43 11.19
C LEU A 583 -8.38 -2.11 11.94
N ILE A 584 -7.25 -1.84 12.58
CA ILE A 584 -6.98 -0.60 13.31
C ILE A 584 -5.84 0.12 12.60
N VAL A 585 -6.04 1.38 12.22
CA VAL A 585 -5.07 2.21 11.49
C VAL A 585 -4.82 3.52 12.24
N HIS A 586 -3.56 3.90 12.44
CA HIS A 586 -3.24 5.11 13.22
C HIS A 586 -1.93 5.77 12.76
N GLY A 587 -1.87 7.11 12.80
CA GLY A 587 -0.62 7.85 12.59
C GLY A 587 0.21 7.97 13.88
N THR A 588 1.53 7.77 13.83
CA THR A 588 2.35 7.81 15.07
C THR A 588 2.61 9.22 15.62
N ALA A 589 2.22 10.27 14.89
CA ALA A 589 2.34 11.67 15.29
C ALA A 589 0.96 12.34 15.41
N ASP A 590 -0.09 11.53 15.57
CA ASP A 590 -1.45 11.99 15.83
C ASP A 590 -1.57 12.43 17.30
N GLU A 591 -1.58 13.74 17.53
CA GLU A 591 -1.81 14.33 18.86
C GLU A 591 -3.29 14.71 19.05
N ARG A 592 -4.10 14.65 17.98
CA ARG A 592 -5.54 14.89 18.05
C ARG A 592 -6.21 13.72 18.74
N CYS A 593 -6.01 12.51 18.23
CA CYS A 593 -6.40 11.25 18.83
C CYS A 593 -5.11 10.47 19.15
N PRO A 594 -4.53 10.60 20.37
CA PRO A 594 -3.26 9.97 20.67
C PRO A 594 -3.25 8.45 20.43
N VAL A 595 -2.13 7.94 19.89
CA VAL A 595 -1.99 6.53 19.44
C VAL A 595 -2.39 5.49 20.50
N GLY A 596 -2.22 5.83 21.78
CA GLY A 596 -2.62 4.99 22.91
C GLY A 596 -4.11 4.61 22.91
N GLN A 597 -4.98 5.37 22.23
CA GLN A 597 -6.39 5.01 22.02
C GLN A 597 -6.53 3.76 21.15
N SER A 598 -5.86 3.71 20.00
CA SER A 598 -5.85 2.52 19.13
C SER A 598 -5.18 1.33 19.79
N GLU A 599 -4.09 1.55 20.53
CA GLU A 599 -3.38 0.47 21.24
C GLU A 599 -4.24 -0.17 22.32
N GLN A 600 -5.03 0.61 23.06
CA GLN A 600 -5.98 0.10 24.05
C GLN A 600 -7.01 -0.85 23.41
N TRP A 601 -7.62 -0.43 22.30
CA TRP A 601 -8.59 -1.25 21.59
C TRP A 601 -7.97 -2.49 20.96
N PHE A 602 -6.82 -2.34 20.29
CA PHE A 602 -6.09 -3.45 19.69
C PHE A 602 -5.77 -4.54 20.72
N ASN A 603 -5.22 -4.14 21.87
CA ASN A 603 -4.87 -5.08 22.93
C ASN A 603 -6.13 -5.75 23.51
N ALA A 604 -7.22 -5.00 23.72
CA ALA A 604 -8.46 -5.56 24.24
C ALA A 604 -9.07 -6.60 23.28
N LEU A 605 -9.09 -6.33 21.98
CA LEU A 605 -9.59 -7.27 20.97
C LEU A 605 -8.68 -8.50 20.82
N LYS A 606 -7.36 -8.29 20.84
CA LYS A 606 -6.37 -9.39 20.76
C LYS A 606 -6.48 -10.35 21.94
N VAL A 607 -6.63 -9.84 23.16
CA VAL A 607 -6.80 -10.67 24.36
C VAL A 607 -8.06 -11.54 24.27
N GLN A 608 -9.11 -11.05 23.61
CA GLN A 608 -10.35 -11.80 23.40
C GLN A 608 -10.33 -12.77 22.21
N GLY A 609 -9.23 -12.81 21.44
CA GLY A 609 -9.12 -13.65 20.27
C GLY A 609 -9.90 -13.16 19.05
N VAL A 610 -10.32 -11.88 19.02
CA VAL A 610 -10.95 -11.28 17.83
C VAL A 610 -9.89 -11.10 16.73
N PRO A 611 -10.14 -11.53 15.48
CA PRO A 611 -9.23 -11.28 14.37
C PRO A 611 -8.98 -9.78 14.19
N THR A 612 -7.78 -9.34 14.53
CA THR A 612 -7.45 -7.91 14.61
C THR A 612 -6.06 -7.63 14.05
N ARG A 613 -5.86 -6.47 13.44
CA ARG A 613 -4.53 -5.99 13.00
C ARG A 613 -4.39 -4.51 13.33
N LEU A 614 -3.24 -4.10 13.88
CA LEU A 614 -2.87 -2.71 14.08
C LEU A 614 -1.82 -2.31 13.04
N VAL A 615 -2.05 -1.18 12.35
CA VAL A 615 -1.13 -0.60 11.38
C VAL A 615 -0.81 0.82 11.81
N LEU A 616 0.47 1.11 12.00
CA LEU A 616 0.98 2.40 12.45
C LEU A 616 1.72 3.08 11.30
N TYR A 617 1.27 4.27 10.91
CA TYR A 617 1.90 5.09 9.87
C TYR A 617 2.93 6.04 10.48
N PRO A 618 4.24 5.84 10.22
CA PRO A 618 5.28 6.65 10.84
C PRO A 618 5.13 8.12 10.48
N ARG A 619 5.24 8.99 11.50
CA ARG A 619 5.10 10.45 11.38
C ARG A 619 3.74 10.92 10.83
N GLY A 620 2.75 10.04 10.71
CA GLY A 620 1.40 10.43 10.32
C GLY A 620 0.77 11.25 11.44
N SER A 621 0.40 12.49 11.15
CA SER A 621 -0.50 13.32 11.97
C SER A 621 -1.94 12.79 11.88
N HIS A 622 -2.89 13.41 12.58
CA HIS A 622 -4.30 13.08 12.40
C HIS A 622 -4.76 13.23 10.94
N LEU A 623 -4.27 14.27 10.26
CA LEU A 623 -4.62 14.61 8.88
C LEU A 623 -3.82 13.87 7.79
N PHE A 624 -2.97 12.90 8.15
CA PHE A 624 -2.18 12.17 7.15
C PHE A 624 -2.99 11.50 6.02
N PRO A 625 -4.26 11.07 6.18
CA PRO A 625 -5.06 10.59 5.05
C PRO A 625 -5.27 11.67 3.97
N LEU A 626 -5.29 12.95 4.36
CA LEU A 626 -5.48 14.10 3.47
C LEU A 626 -4.17 14.60 2.87
N ASP A 627 -3.12 14.77 3.69
CA ASP A 627 -1.89 15.50 3.32
C ASP A 627 -0.58 14.76 3.63
N GLY A 628 -0.66 13.52 4.12
CA GLY A 628 0.50 12.67 4.35
C GLY A 628 1.16 12.18 3.05
N PRO A 629 2.25 11.41 3.18
CA PRO A 629 2.94 10.83 2.02
C PRO A 629 1.96 10.06 1.11
N PRO A 630 2.00 10.25 -0.22
CA PRO A 630 1.16 9.51 -1.16
C PRO A 630 1.22 7.99 -1.00
N SER A 631 2.38 7.42 -0.65
CA SER A 631 2.55 5.99 -0.37
C SER A 631 1.69 5.55 0.81
N HIS A 632 1.66 6.31 1.91
CA HIS A 632 0.85 6.04 3.09
C HIS A 632 -0.64 6.13 2.79
N ARG A 633 -1.05 7.16 2.03
CA ARG A 633 -2.46 7.35 1.61
C ARG A 633 -2.96 6.21 0.73
N THR A 634 -2.15 5.78 -0.23
CA THR A 634 -2.51 4.63 -1.09
C THR A 634 -2.47 3.29 -0.36
N ASP A 635 -1.54 3.09 0.59
CA ASP A 635 -1.53 1.90 1.47
C ASP A 635 -2.76 1.85 2.38
N LEU A 636 -3.15 2.98 2.98
CA LEU A 636 -4.38 3.09 3.80
C LEU A 636 -5.62 2.69 3.00
N ALA A 637 -5.83 3.30 1.84
CA ALA A 637 -6.96 2.98 0.98
C ALA A 637 -6.98 1.49 0.59
N ARG A 638 -5.83 0.91 0.21
CA ARG A 638 -5.72 -0.52 -0.15
C ARG A 638 -6.08 -1.42 1.02
N ARG A 639 -5.56 -1.14 2.22
CA ARG A 639 -5.86 -1.94 3.42
C ARG A 639 -7.32 -1.92 3.80
N ILE A 640 -8.00 -0.77 3.65
CA ILE A 640 -9.45 -0.67 3.88
C ILE A 640 -10.16 -1.62 2.92
N VAL A 641 -9.90 -1.50 1.61
CA VAL A 641 -10.51 -2.35 0.58
C VAL A 641 -10.23 -3.83 0.86
N ASP A 642 -8.98 -4.19 1.10
CA ASP A 642 -8.57 -5.56 1.31
C ASP A 642 -9.21 -6.18 2.56
N TRP A 643 -9.34 -5.41 3.65
CA TRP A 643 -9.94 -5.92 4.89
C TRP A 643 -11.43 -6.18 4.75
N VAL A 644 -12.17 -5.23 4.15
CA VAL A 644 -13.63 -5.39 3.98
C VAL A 644 -13.95 -6.46 2.93
N GLU A 645 -13.16 -6.56 1.86
CA GLU A 645 -13.26 -7.67 0.89
C GLU A 645 -12.98 -9.01 1.56
N HIS A 646 -11.92 -9.09 2.37
CA HIS A 646 -11.55 -10.36 3.00
C HIS A 646 -12.64 -10.89 3.93
N HIS A 647 -13.28 -10.02 4.71
CA HIS A 647 -14.20 -10.41 5.78
C HIS A 647 -15.69 -10.31 5.42
N ALA A 648 -16.08 -9.40 4.51
CA ALA A 648 -17.46 -9.16 4.09
C ALA A 648 -17.66 -9.34 2.56
N GLY A 649 -16.61 -9.66 1.80
CA GLY A 649 -16.65 -9.90 0.35
C GLY A 649 -17.26 -11.25 -0.08
N GLY A 650 -17.65 -12.15 0.84
CA GLY A 650 -18.48 -13.32 0.53
C GLY A 650 -17.82 -14.71 0.65
N SER A 651 -16.87 -14.90 1.56
CA SER A 651 -16.43 -16.24 1.95
C SER A 651 -17.33 -16.88 2.99
N THR A 652 -17.84 -18.06 2.67
CA THR A 652 -18.53 -18.97 3.59
C THR A 652 -17.70 -19.23 4.86
N PRO A 653 -18.30 -19.20 6.07
CA PRO A 653 -17.60 -19.56 7.30
C PRO A 653 -17.04 -20.99 7.21
N GLY A 654 -15.72 -21.15 7.32
CA GLY A 654 -15.03 -22.45 7.31
C GLY A 654 -14.12 -22.73 6.10
N ARG A 655 -14.09 -21.84 5.10
CA ARG A 655 -12.99 -21.75 4.13
C ARG A 655 -12.43 -20.32 4.20
N PRO A 656 -11.13 -20.11 4.48
CA PRO A 656 -10.58 -18.76 4.41
C PRO A 656 -10.94 -18.17 3.04
N SER A 657 -11.48 -16.94 3.05
CA SER A 657 -11.72 -16.20 1.83
C SER A 657 -10.41 -16.14 1.05
N ALA A 658 -10.43 -16.75 -0.13
CA ALA A 658 -9.27 -16.70 -1.00
C ALA A 658 -9.16 -15.26 -1.49
N ARG A 659 -8.27 -14.47 -0.87
CA ARG A 659 -7.92 -13.14 -1.36
C ARG A 659 -7.64 -13.26 -2.87
N PRO A 660 -8.35 -12.51 -3.73
CA PRO A 660 -8.07 -12.53 -5.16
C PRO A 660 -6.63 -12.09 -5.39
N VAL A 661 -6.01 -12.65 -6.42
CA VAL A 661 -4.63 -12.31 -6.76
C VAL A 661 -4.61 -10.87 -7.27
N ASP A 662 -3.97 -9.96 -6.52
CA ASP A 662 -3.80 -8.56 -6.92
C ASP A 662 -2.62 -8.46 -7.91
N ALA A 663 -2.94 -8.61 -9.20
CA ALA A 663 -1.93 -8.55 -10.26
C ALA A 663 -1.11 -7.25 -10.27
N PRO A 664 -1.71 -6.03 -10.11
CA PRO A 664 -0.94 -4.79 -9.95
C PRO A 664 0.04 -4.81 -8.77
N HIS A 665 -0.36 -5.34 -7.61
CA HIS A 665 0.54 -5.51 -6.46
C HIS A 665 1.72 -6.42 -6.81
N TRP A 666 1.45 -7.62 -7.34
CA TRP A 666 2.51 -8.59 -7.66
C TRP A 666 3.41 -8.13 -8.81
N GLN A 667 2.91 -7.33 -9.76
CA GLN A 667 3.72 -6.69 -10.80
C GLN A 667 4.75 -5.72 -10.19
N ARG A 668 4.34 -4.92 -9.20
CA ARG A 668 5.27 -4.01 -8.51
C ARG A 668 6.28 -4.77 -7.66
N ARG A 669 5.83 -5.75 -6.88
CA ARG A 669 6.73 -6.58 -6.05
C ARG A 669 7.75 -7.35 -6.87
N LEU A 670 7.32 -7.94 -8.00
CA LEU A 670 8.24 -8.59 -8.93
C LEU A 670 9.29 -7.61 -9.45
N ALA A 671 8.90 -6.40 -9.86
CA ALA A 671 9.83 -5.41 -10.38
C ALA A 671 10.86 -4.97 -9.33
N GLU A 672 10.40 -4.58 -8.13
CA GLU A 672 11.29 -4.14 -7.04
C GLU A 672 12.30 -5.22 -6.63
N LEU A 673 11.82 -6.46 -6.46
CA LEU A 673 12.67 -7.55 -6.02
C LEU A 673 13.59 -8.05 -7.15
N ALA A 674 13.13 -8.08 -8.40
CA ALA A 674 13.98 -8.47 -9.52
C ALA A 674 15.13 -7.48 -9.74
N GLU A 675 14.89 -6.18 -9.58
CA GLU A 675 15.95 -5.16 -9.62
C GLU A 675 16.93 -5.32 -8.47
N ARG A 676 16.43 -5.50 -7.23
CA ARG A 676 17.27 -5.73 -6.04
C ARG A 676 18.20 -6.93 -6.21
N HIS A 677 17.67 -8.02 -6.78
CA HIS A 677 18.38 -9.29 -6.97
C HIS A 677 19.10 -9.39 -8.32
N GLN A 678 19.18 -8.29 -9.06
CA GLN A 678 19.85 -8.18 -10.38
C GLN A 678 19.38 -9.24 -11.39
N VAL A 679 18.11 -9.63 -11.34
CA VAL A 679 17.54 -10.63 -12.26
C VAL A 679 17.23 -9.95 -13.61
N PRO A 680 17.86 -10.36 -14.74
CA PRO A 680 17.70 -9.66 -16.01
C PRO A 680 16.27 -9.63 -16.53
N GLY A 681 15.56 -10.75 -16.41
CA GLY A 681 14.19 -10.95 -16.83
C GLY A 681 13.51 -12.03 -16.01
N ALA A 682 12.25 -11.78 -15.64
CA ALA A 682 11.47 -12.68 -14.80
C ALA A 682 9.98 -12.68 -15.20
N VAL A 683 9.33 -13.83 -15.04
CA VAL A 683 7.88 -13.99 -15.15
C VAL A 683 7.37 -14.74 -13.92
N LEU A 684 6.44 -14.11 -13.19
CA LEU A 684 5.76 -14.68 -12.04
C LEU A 684 4.33 -15.03 -12.44
N GLY A 685 3.93 -16.27 -12.18
CA GLY A 685 2.57 -16.73 -12.34
C GLY A 685 1.99 -17.21 -11.01
N ILE A 686 0.77 -16.78 -10.69
CA ILE A 686 0.02 -17.21 -9.51
C ILE A 686 -1.35 -17.69 -9.97
N ALA A 687 -1.69 -18.94 -9.67
CA ALA A 687 -3.00 -19.52 -9.91
C ALA A 687 -3.66 -19.90 -8.59
N ARG A 688 -4.90 -19.46 -8.39
CA ARG A 688 -5.72 -19.82 -7.23
C ARG A 688 -7.18 -19.98 -7.61
N GLY A 689 -7.79 -21.13 -7.31
CA GLY A 689 -9.14 -21.39 -7.81
C GLY A 689 -9.19 -21.35 -9.34
N ALA A 690 -10.24 -20.73 -9.87
CA ALA A 690 -10.38 -20.49 -11.30
C ALA A 690 -9.46 -19.36 -11.82
N HIS A 691 -8.89 -18.52 -10.95
CA HIS A 691 -8.16 -17.31 -11.33
C HIS A 691 -6.66 -17.56 -11.47
N SER A 692 -6.04 -16.94 -12.46
CA SER A 692 -4.59 -16.97 -12.67
C SER A 692 -4.11 -15.64 -13.23
N ASP A 693 -3.09 -15.09 -12.59
CA ASP A 693 -2.44 -13.85 -12.99
C ASP A 693 -0.96 -14.10 -13.28
N VAL A 694 -0.47 -13.45 -14.33
CA VAL A 694 0.91 -13.55 -14.78
C VAL A 694 1.45 -12.16 -15.01
N VAL A 695 2.56 -11.85 -14.35
CA VAL A 695 3.25 -10.55 -14.39
C VAL A 695 4.70 -10.75 -14.83
N ALA A 696 5.27 -9.78 -15.52
CA ALA A 696 6.57 -9.90 -16.18
C ALA A 696 7.46 -8.68 -15.90
N HIS A 697 8.77 -8.90 -15.86
CA HIS A 697 9.77 -7.84 -15.64
C HIS A 697 11.02 -8.08 -16.49
N GLY A 698 11.67 -6.98 -16.90
CA GLY A 698 13.02 -6.98 -17.44
C GLY A 698 13.13 -7.40 -18.92
N VAL A 699 14.24 -8.06 -19.25
CA VAL A 699 14.63 -8.45 -20.62
C VAL A 699 15.01 -9.92 -20.73
N LEU A 700 14.67 -10.51 -21.87
CA LEU A 700 14.99 -11.90 -22.21
C LEU A 700 16.47 -12.11 -22.54
N ASN A 701 17.14 -11.06 -22.99
CA ASN A 701 18.56 -11.07 -23.34
C ASN A 701 19.13 -9.65 -23.23
N LYS A 702 20.09 -9.44 -22.33
CA LYS A 702 20.75 -8.13 -22.10
C LYS A 702 21.51 -7.61 -23.32
N ALA A 703 21.97 -8.50 -24.21
CA ALA A 703 22.65 -8.08 -25.44
C ALA A 703 21.68 -7.59 -26.53
N THR A 704 20.44 -8.09 -26.58
CA THR A 704 19.45 -7.68 -27.59
C THR A 704 18.42 -6.67 -27.06
N GLY A 705 18.25 -6.57 -25.74
CA GLY A 705 17.29 -5.68 -25.09
C GLY A 705 15.83 -6.09 -25.27
N VAL A 706 15.56 -7.30 -25.77
CA VAL A 706 14.18 -7.77 -25.98
C VAL A 706 13.47 -7.89 -24.64
N THR A 707 12.36 -7.15 -24.49
CA THR A 707 11.55 -7.12 -23.27
C THR A 707 10.94 -8.49 -22.96
N THR A 708 10.93 -8.83 -21.68
CA THR A 708 10.19 -9.97 -21.12
C THR A 708 8.70 -9.63 -21.03
N THR A 709 7.86 -10.55 -21.49
CA THR A 709 6.40 -10.41 -21.55
C THR A 709 5.73 -11.69 -21.06
N ARG A 710 4.41 -11.68 -20.83
CA ARG A 710 3.62 -12.84 -20.39
C ARG A 710 3.81 -14.08 -21.29
N ASP A 711 3.88 -13.87 -22.60
CA ASP A 711 4.08 -14.90 -23.63
C ASP A 711 5.55 -15.32 -23.82
N SER A 712 6.45 -14.87 -22.95
CA SER A 712 7.87 -15.23 -23.03
C SER A 712 8.14 -16.64 -22.52
N LEU A 713 8.95 -17.38 -23.28
CA LEU A 713 9.37 -18.74 -22.98
C LEU A 713 10.66 -18.75 -22.16
N PHE A 714 10.68 -19.56 -21.11
CA PHE A 714 11.87 -19.84 -20.30
C PHE A 714 12.11 -21.33 -20.23
N GLN A 715 13.38 -21.73 -20.09
CA GLN A 715 13.70 -23.13 -19.83
C GLN A 715 13.28 -23.47 -18.40
N ILE A 716 12.32 -24.40 -18.26
CA ILE A 716 11.83 -24.79 -16.93
C ILE A 716 12.75 -25.81 -16.25
N GLY A 717 13.82 -26.22 -16.93
CA GLY A 717 14.84 -27.12 -16.41
C GLY A 717 14.23 -28.40 -15.86
N SER A 718 14.75 -28.86 -14.73
CA SER A 718 14.34 -30.11 -14.08
C SER A 718 12.86 -30.22 -13.70
N ILE A 719 12.07 -29.13 -13.72
CA ILE A 719 10.60 -29.23 -13.63
C ILE A 719 10.07 -30.20 -14.70
N THR A 720 10.74 -30.30 -15.85
CA THR A 720 10.51 -31.29 -16.93
C THR A 720 10.34 -32.73 -16.44
N LYS A 721 11.04 -33.13 -15.37
CA LYS A 721 10.93 -34.50 -14.82
C LYS A 721 9.51 -34.85 -14.41
N VAL A 722 8.76 -33.87 -13.91
CA VAL A 722 7.37 -34.08 -13.50
C VAL A 722 6.47 -34.36 -14.73
N TRP A 723 6.78 -33.77 -15.89
CA TRP A 723 6.04 -34.00 -17.13
C TRP A 723 6.36 -35.40 -17.67
N THR A 724 7.64 -35.80 -17.65
CA THR A 724 8.06 -37.16 -17.98
C THR A 724 7.43 -38.20 -17.04
N ALA A 725 7.37 -37.92 -15.73
CA ALA A 725 6.70 -38.77 -14.76
C ALA A 725 5.19 -38.86 -15.03
N THR A 726 4.54 -37.74 -15.38
CA THR A 726 3.12 -37.71 -15.75
C THR A 726 2.85 -38.60 -16.96
N LEU A 727 3.68 -38.53 -18.02
CA LEU A 727 3.58 -39.42 -19.17
C LEU A 727 3.74 -40.90 -18.79
N ALA A 728 4.72 -41.24 -17.95
CA ALA A 728 4.89 -42.60 -17.47
C ALA A 728 3.64 -43.08 -16.70
N MET A 729 3.04 -42.20 -15.89
CA MET A 729 1.82 -42.52 -15.15
C MET A 729 0.58 -42.67 -16.04
N GLN A 730 0.51 -42.01 -17.20
CA GLN A 730 -0.53 -42.29 -18.21
C GLN A 730 -0.42 -43.74 -18.70
N LEU A 731 0.79 -44.20 -19.01
CA LEU A 731 1.03 -45.58 -19.44
C LEU A 731 0.69 -46.60 -18.33
N VAL A 732 0.87 -46.23 -17.07
CA VAL A 732 0.43 -47.02 -15.91
C VAL A 732 -1.09 -47.10 -15.81
N ASP A 733 -1.80 -45.98 -16.02
CA ASP A 733 -3.27 -45.98 -16.06
C ASP A 733 -3.83 -46.81 -17.23
N GLU A 734 -3.12 -46.82 -18.36
CA GLU A 734 -3.45 -47.66 -19.52
C GLU A 734 -3.10 -49.14 -19.33
N GLY A 735 -2.39 -49.49 -18.26
CA GLY A 735 -1.94 -50.86 -17.98
C GLY A 735 -0.82 -51.34 -18.92
N THR A 736 -0.15 -50.44 -19.62
CA THR A 736 0.96 -50.75 -20.54
C THR A 736 2.33 -50.64 -19.86
N LEU A 737 2.37 -50.05 -18.67
CA LEU A 737 3.56 -49.95 -17.82
C LEU A 737 3.18 -50.35 -16.39
N ASP A 738 4.01 -51.15 -15.75
CA ASP A 738 3.95 -51.40 -14.31
C ASP A 738 5.15 -50.72 -13.64
N LEU A 739 4.91 -50.02 -12.53
CA LEU A 739 5.95 -49.28 -11.82
C LEU A 739 6.99 -50.21 -11.18
N ASP A 740 6.60 -51.44 -10.87
CA ASP A 740 7.35 -52.38 -10.05
C ASP A 740 7.87 -53.59 -10.85
N LEU A 741 7.60 -53.64 -12.16
CA LEU A 741 8.25 -54.59 -13.06
C LEU A 741 9.62 -54.08 -13.56
N PRO A 742 10.58 -54.99 -13.82
CA PRO A 742 11.88 -54.63 -14.37
C PRO A 742 11.78 -53.89 -15.71
N ILE A 743 12.56 -52.83 -15.88
CA ILE A 743 12.68 -52.09 -17.15
C ILE A 743 13.22 -52.99 -18.27
N ALA A 744 14.01 -54.02 -17.92
CA ALA A 744 14.51 -55.02 -18.87
C ALA A 744 13.39 -55.77 -19.62
N ASP A 745 12.17 -55.83 -19.08
CA ASP A 745 11.02 -56.44 -19.77
C ASP A 745 10.56 -55.60 -20.98
N VAL A 746 10.81 -54.29 -20.94
CA VAL A 746 10.52 -53.35 -22.04
C VAL A 746 11.76 -53.11 -22.92
N LEU A 747 12.94 -53.04 -22.30
CA LEU A 747 14.23 -52.78 -22.92
C LEU A 747 15.20 -53.93 -22.62
N PRO A 748 15.05 -55.11 -23.26
CA PRO A 748 15.92 -56.27 -23.01
C PRO A 748 17.40 -56.02 -23.39
N GLU A 749 17.66 -55.00 -24.20
CA GLU A 749 19.00 -54.55 -24.58
C GLU A 749 19.70 -53.66 -23.53
N LEU A 750 19.01 -53.28 -22.44
CA LEU A 750 19.57 -52.38 -21.42
C LEU A 750 20.85 -52.94 -20.79
N ARG A 751 21.89 -52.11 -20.77
CA ARG A 751 23.15 -52.39 -20.08
C ARG A 751 23.47 -51.25 -19.13
N LEU A 752 23.87 -51.60 -17.91
CA LEU A 752 24.38 -50.69 -16.89
C LEU A 752 25.71 -51.24 -16.36
N ALA A 753 26.48 -50.42 -15.64
CA ALA A 753 27.75 -50.86 -15.04
C ALA A 753 27.58 -52.10 -14.14
N ASP A 754 26.47 -52.18 -13.40
CA ASP A 754 26.04 -53.39 -12.69
C ASP A 754 24.90 -54.09 -13.44
N GLN A 755 25.21 -55.28 -13.99
CA GLN A 755 24.25 -56.09 -14.74
C GLN A 755 23.12 -56.67 -13.87
N GLN A 756 23.34 -56.87 -12.57
CA GLN A 756 22.25 -57.29 -11.67
C GLN A 756 21.22 -56.17 -11.50
N VAL A 757 21.68 -54.92 -11.47
CA VAL A 757 20.80 -53.74 -11.41
C VAL A 757 20.06 -53.55 -12.73
N ALA A 758 20.71 -53.77 -13.88
CA ALA A 758 20.04 -53.71 -15.19
C ALA A 758 18.82 -54.65 -15.28
N GLN A 759 18.87 -55.81 -14.63
CA GLN A 759 17.78 -56.80 -14.59
C GLN A 759 16.70 -56.52 -13.54
N GLN A 760 16.92 -55.58 -12.61
CA GLN A 760 16.04 -55.35 -11.45
C GLN A 760 15.53 -53.91 -11.34
N VAL A 761 16.17 -52.95 -12.01
CA VAL A 761 15.74 -51.54 -11.98
C VAL A 761 14.34 -51.43 -12.57
N THR A 762 13.49 -50.63 -11.93
CA THR A 762 12.06 -50.49 -12.28
C THR A 762 11.75 -49.02 -12.56
N MET A 763 10.59 -48.73 -13.14
CA MET A 763 10.18 -47.33 -13.36
C MET A 763 10.09 -46.56 -12.03
N ARG A 764 9.61 -47.20 -10.94
CA ARG A 764 9.59 -46.57 -9.61
C ARG A 764 10.99 -46.14 -9.17
N HIS A 765 12.01 -46.97 -9.38
CA HIS A 765 13.39 -46.61 -9.03
C HIS A 765 13.90 -45.38 -9.81
N LEU A 766 13.52 -45.25 -11.08
CA LEU A 766 13.88 -44.10 -11.92
C LEU A 766 13.18 -42.81 -11.45
N LEU A 767 11.86 -42.86 -11.27
CA LEU A 767 11.04 -41.70 -10.89
C LEU A 767 11.29 -41.21 -9.44
N THR A 768 11.86 -42.07 -8.60
CA THR A 768 12.18 -41.77 -7.19
C THR A 768 13.66 -41.48 -6.94
N HIS A 769 14.49 -41.47 -7.99
CA HIS A 769 15.94 -41.25 -7.88
C HIS A 769 16.65 -42.25 -6.95
N THR A 770 16.23 -43.52 -7.00
CA THR A 770 16.80 -44.61 -6.19
C THR A 770 17.44 -45.72 -7.04
N SER A 771 17.66 -45.48 -8.33
CA SER A 771 18.23 -46.47 -9.26
C SER A 771 19.69 -46.83 -8.97
N GLY A 772 20.44 -45.94 -8.32
CA GLY A 772 21.88 -46.08 -8.11
C GLY A 772 22.74 -45.64 -9.30
N ILE A 773 22.13 -45.40 -10.47
CA ILE A 773 22.82 -44.95 -11.69
C ILE A 773 23.36 -43.54 -11.47
N ASP A 774 24.60 -43.26 -11.93
CA ASP A 774 25.13 -41.91 -11.88
C ASP A 774 24.27 -40.90 -12.66
N GLY A 775 23.96 -39.79 -11.98
CA GLY A 775 22.98 -38.81 -12.42
C GLY A 775 23.51 -37.70 -13.31
N ASP A 776 24.82 -37.54 -13.46
CA ASP A 776 25.46 -36.36 -14.06
C ASP A 776 26.16 -36.68 -15.39
N VAL A 777 25.54 -37.57 -16.18
CA VAL A 777 25.97 -37.93 -17.54
C VAL A 777 25.21 -37.07 -18.55
N PHE A 778 25.91 -36.18 -19.25
CA PHE A 778 25.34 -35.28 -20.27
C PHE A 778 25.92 -35.53 -21.66
N THR A 779 26.17 -36.80 -22.00
CA THR A 779 26.73 -37.20 -23.28
C THR A 779 25.85 -36.70 -24.45
N ASP A 780 26.44 -35.90 -25.33
CA ASP A 780 25.79 -35.50 -26.59
C ASP A 780 25.79 -36.67 -27.57
N THR A 781 24.58 -37.15 -27.89
CA THR A 781 24.35 -38.26 -28.82
C THR A 781 23.79 -37.79 -30.16
N GLY A 782 23.85 -36.49 -30.42
CA GLY A 782 23.40 -35.87 -31.65
C GLY A 782 21.94 -35.44 -31.62
N ARG A 783 21.48 -34.92 -32.76
CA ARG A 783 20.17 -34.28 -32.93
C ARG A 783 19.07 -35.20 -33.46
N GLY A 784 19.35 -36.47 -33.76
CA GLY A 784 18.38 -37.41 -34.31
C GLY A 784 17.35 -37.89 -33.28
N ASP A 785 16.23 -38.45 -33.75
CA ASP A 785 15.19 -39.04 -32.88
C ASP A 785 15.68 -40.30 -32.14
N ASP A 786 16.82 -40.88 -32.57
CA ASP A 786 17.52 -41.97 -31.90
C ASP A 786 18.43 -41.50 -30.73
N CYS A 787 18.41 -40.21 -30.37
CA CYS A 787 19.32 -39.66 -29.36
C CYS A 787 19.18 -40.32 -27.98
N LEU A 788 17.96 -40.66 -27.53
CA LEU A 788 17.74 -41.35 -26.25
C LEU A 788 18.21 -42.81 -26.30
N GLU A 789 17.97 -43.49 -27.42
CA GLU A 789 18.46 -44.86 -27.65
C GLU A 789 19.99 -44.93 -27.55
N ARG A 790 20.67 -44.02 -28.25
CA ARG A 790 22.14 -43.91 -28.22
C ARG A 790 22.68 -43.54 -26.84
N PHE A 791 21.96 -42.71 -26.09
CA PHE A 791 22.36 -42.32 -24.74
C PHE A 791 22.23 -43.51 -23.78
N VAL A 792 21.08 -44.19 -23.81
CA VAL A 792 20.83 -45.38 -22.99
C VAL A 792 21.81 -46.51 -23.33
N GLY A 793 22.18 -46.66 -24.60
CA GLY A 793 23.19 -47.63 -25.05
C GLY A 793 24.60 -47.40 -24.52
N ARG A 794 24.87 -46.28 -23.83
CA ARG A 794 26.15 -45.94 -23.20
C ARG A 794 26.06 -45.86 -21.67
N LEU A 795 24.93 -46.21 -21.06
CA LEU A 795 24.78 -46.18 -19.60
C LEU A 795 25.59 -47.27 -18.89
N ASP A 796 26.18 -48.21 -19.62
CA ASP A 796 27.19 -49.13 -19.08
C ASP A 796 28.52 -48.43 -18.73
N GLU A 797 28.77 -47.26 -19.31
CA GLU A 797 29.90 -46.38 -18.95
C GLU A 797 29.63 -45.56 -17.68
N ALA A 798 28.37 -45.43 -17.25
CA ALA A 798 27.99 -44.66 -16.07
C ALA A 798 28.26 -45.45 -14.79
N ALA A 799 28.88 -44.79 -13.79
CA ALA A 799 29.15 -45.43 -12.50
C ALA A 799 27.86 -45.79 -11.74
N GLN A 800 27.97 -46.78 -10.85
CA GLN A 800 26.93 -47.12 -9.88
C GLN A 800 27.29 -46.50 -8.53
N ASN A 801 26.53 -45.49 -8.09
CA ASN A 801 26.83 -44.69 -6.91
C ASN A 801 26.38 -45.34 -5.60
N HIS A 802 25.28 -46.10 -5.62
CA HIS A 802 24.76 -46.83 -4.47
C HIS A 802 23.97 -48.07 -4.92
N PRO A 803 23.73 -49.05 -4.04
CA PRO A 803 22.87 -50.19 -4.37
C PRO A 803 21.45 -49.75 -4.75
N LEU A 804 20.80 -50.52 -5.62
CA LEU A 804 19.43 -50.27 -6.08
C LEU A 804 18.47 -50.13 -4.88
N GLY A 805 17.67 -49.07 -4.86
CA GLY A 805 16.67 -48.81 -3.82
C GLY A 805 17.24 -48.35 -2.46
N ALA A 806 18.56 -48.29 -2.28
CA ALA A 806 19.16 -48.13 -0.95
C ALA A 806 19.07 -46.70 -0.38
N THR A 807 19.13 -45.69 -1.23
CA THR A 807 19.07 -44.28 -0.82
C THR A 807 18.64 -43.39 -1.99
N PHE A 808 18.34 -42.13 -1.69
CA PHE A 808 18.06 -41.11 -2.68
C PHE A 808 19.37 -40.51 -3.19
N SER A 809 19.54 -40.48 -4.50
CA SER A 809 20.58 -39.71 -5.18
C SER A 809 20.01 -39.18 -6.48
N TYR A 810 19.80 -37.88 -6.56
CA TYR A 810 19.08 -37.28 -7.67
C TYR A 810 19.77 -37.62 -9.01
N CYS A 811 19.00 -38.03 -10.02
CA CYS A 811 19.54 -38.77 -11.17
C CYS A 811 18.90 -38.33 -12.49
N ASN A 812 19.60 -37.55 -13.30
CA ASN A 812 19.10 -37.15 -14.63
C ASN A 812 19.10 -38.32 -15.61
N SER A 813 20.16 -39.12 -15.62
CA SER A 813 20.30 -40.32 -16.45
C SER A 813 19.12 -41.29 -16.29
N GLY A 814 18.61 -41.44 -15.06
CA GLY A 814 17.43 -42.25 -14.78
C GLY A 814 16.15 -41.73 -15.46
N PHE A 815 15.98 -40.40 -15.52
CA PHE A 815 14.85 -39.80 -16.25
C PHE A 815 15.02 -39.89 -17.77
N VAL A 816 16.25 -39.84 -18.28
CA VAL A 816 16.54 -40.11 -19.70
C VAL A 816 16.18 -41.56 -20.06
N LEU A 817 16.53 -42.52 -19.21
CA LEU A 817 16.11 -43.92 -19.36
C LEU A 817 14.59 -44.07 -19.28
N ALA A 818 13.91 -43.36 -18.37
CA ALA A 818 12.45 -43.35 -18.32
C ALA A 818 11.83 -42.80 -19.62
N GLY A 819 12.42 -41.76 -20.20
CA GLY A 819 12.05 -41.26 -21.53
C GLY A 819 12.17 -42.32 -22.61
N ARG A 820 13.28 -43.09 -22.63
CA ARG A 820 13.46 -44.18 -23.59
C ARG A 820 12.44 -45.31 -23.44
N VAL A 821 12.03 -45.63 -22.22
CA VAL A 821 10.95 -46.60 -21.96
C VAL A 821 9.64 -46.10 -22.55
N ILE A 822 9.32 -44.81 -22.37
CA ILE A 822 8.14 -44.18 -22.99
C ILE A 822 8.21 -44.29 -24.52
N GLU A 823 9.38 -44.03 -25.13
CA GLU A 823 9.53 -44.18 -26.59
C GLU A 823 9.24 -45.59 -27.07
N ARG A 824 9.73 -46.59 -26.33
CA ARG A 824 9.56 -48.00 -26.67
C ARG A 824 8.09 -48.44 -26.59
N LEU A 825 7.38 -48.02 -25.54
CA LEU A 825 5.99 -48.39 -25.32
C LEU A 825 5.01 -47.65 -26.25
N THR A 826 5.32 -46.40 -26.60
CA THR A 826 4.45 -45.57 -27.45
C THR A 826 4.75 -45.69 -28.94
N GLY A 827 5.96 -46.11 -29.31
CA GLY A 827 6.45 -46.07 -30.69
C GLY A 827 6.71 -44.64 -31.21
N MET A 828 6.71 -43.65 -30.32
CA MET A 828 6.97 -42.23 -30.62
C MET A 828 8.32 -41.82 -30.04
N SER A 829 8.94 -40.76 -30.56
CA SER A 829 10.02 -40.09 -29.81
C SER A 829 9.44 -39.45 -28.54
N TRP A 830 10.26 -39.24 -27.50
CA TRP A 830 9.78 -38.64 -26.26
C TRP A 830 9.16 -37.25 -26.50
N ASP A 831 9.77 -36.45 -27.37
CA ASP A 831 9.26 -35.13 -27.77
C ASP A 831 7.83 -35.22 -28.33
N ARG A 832 7.60 -36.22 -29.20
CA ARG A 832 6.31 -36.45 -29.84
C ARG A 832 5.28 -37.00 -28.86
N ALA A 833 5.67 -37.93 -27.99
CA ALA A 833 4.80 -38.48 -26.94
C ALA A 833 4.35 -37.37 -25.97
N LEU A 834 5.27 -36.51 -25.53
CA LEU A 834 4.95 -35.34 -24.71
C LEU A 834 3.96 -34.42 -25.42
N ARG A 835 4.22 -34.13 -26.69
CA ARG A 835 3.37 -33.24 -27.49
C ARG A 835 1.95 -33.79 -27.64
N GLU A 836 1.82 -35.03 -28.13
CA GLU A 836 0.52 -35.60 -28.50
C GLU A 836 -0.31 -36.04 -27.29
N ARG A 837 0.32 -36.47 -26.19
CA ARG A 837 -0.40 -37.04 -25.03
C ARG A 837 -0.63 -36.08 -23.87
N LEU A 838 0.15 -34.99 -23.81
CA LEU A 838 0.09 -34.04 -22.70
C LEU A 838 -0.08 -32.59 -23.16
N VAL A 839 0.81 -32.08 -24.02
CA VAL A 839 0.80 -30.65 -24.44
C VAL A 839 -0.47 -30.30 -25.22
N VAL A 840 -0.78 -31.05 -26.28
CA VAL A 840 -1.96 -30.80 -27.12
C VAL A 840 -3.27 -31.02 -26.35
N PRO A 841 -3.46 -32.12 -25.59
CA PRO A 841 -4.68 -32.31 -24.81
C PRO A 841 -4.90 -31.30 -23.68
N LEU A 842 -3.83 -30.69 -23.14
CA LEU A 842 -3.94 -29.61 -22.16
C LEU A 842 -4.16 -28.22 -22.79
N GLY A 843 -4.10 -28.10 -24.12
CA GLY A 843 -4.19 -26.81 -24.81
C GLY A 843 -2.98 -25.90 -24.58
N LEU A 844 -1.80 -26.48 -24.32
CA LEU A 844 -0.57 -25.71 -24.09
C LEU A 844 0.02 -25.22 -25.42
N GLU A 845 -0.15 -23.94 -25.71
CA GLU A 845 0.24 -23.36 -27.00
C GLU A 845 1.73 -22.96 -27.08
N HIS A 846 2.38 -22.77 -25.93
CA HIS A 846 3.72 -22.17 -25.80
C HIS A 846 4.71 -23.08 -25.07
N THR A 847 4.59 -24.39 -25.27
CA THR A 847 5.47 -25.41 -24.69
C THR A 847 6.22 -26.16 -25.80
N VAL A 848 7.56 -26.14 -25.73
CA VAL A 848 8.45 -26.76 -26.73
C VAL A 848 9.59 -27.54 -26.06
N THR A 849 10.17 -28.49 -26.79
CA THR A 849 11.33 -29.28 -26.32
C THR A 849 12.57 -29.11 -27.21
N LEU A 850 12.39 -28.58 -28.42
CA LEU A 850 13.45 -28.41 -29.40
C LEU A 850 13.82 -26.92 -29.57
N PRO A 851 15.13 -26.56 -29.62
CA PRO A 851 15.58 -25.21 -29.88
C PRO A 851 15.00 -24.55 -31.14
N GLU A 852 14.83 -25.31 -32.21
CA GLU A 852 14.27 -24.87 -33.48
C GLU A 852 12.80 -24.45 -33.37
N ASP A 853 12.04 -25.06 -32.45
CA ASP A 853 10.67 -24.66 -32.16
C ASP A 853 10.61 -23.40 -31.29
N ALA A 854 11.60 -23.20 -30.41
CA ALA A 854 11.68 -22.02 -29.54
C ALA A 854 11.89 -20.71 -30.31
N LEU A 855 12.47 -20.77 -31.52
CA LEU A 855 12.64 -19.62 -32.42
C LEU A 855 11.31 -18.98 -32.87
N ARG A 856 10.19 -19.71 -32.73
CA ARG A 856 8.86 -19.22 -33.06
C ARG A 856 8.31 -18.23 -32.04
N PHE A 857 8.97 -18.11 -30.88
CA PHE A 857 8.48 -17.35 -29.74
C PHE A 857 9.56 -16.44 -29.14
N ARG A 858 9.14 -15.55 -28.24
CA ARG A 858 10.04 -14.72 -27.44
C ARG A 858 10.70 -15.59 -26.37
N THR A 859 11.91 -16.07 -26.65
CA THR A 859 12.56 -17.05 -25.77
C THR A 859 13.75 -16.45 -25.01
N ALA A 860 13.81 -16.72 -23.70
CA ALA A 860 14.86 -16.23 -22.82
C ALA A 860 16.23 -16.84 -23.11
N MET A 861 17.26 -16.00 -23.09
CA MET A 861 18.66 -16.39 -23.04
C MET A 861 19.12 -16.37 -21.58
N GLY A 862 19.82 -17.41 -21.14
CA GLY A 862 20.39 -17.42 -19.79
C GLY A 862 21.51 -16.41 -19.62
N HIS A 863 21.67 -15.89 -18.39
CA HIS A 863 22.75 -14.98 -18.02
C HIS A 863 23.51 -15.51 -16.81
N ASP A 864 24.79 -15.19 -16.75
CA ASP A 864 25.67 -15.48 -15.63
C ASP A 864 26.46 -14.22 -15.23
N ALA A 865 26.90 -14.15 -13.98
CA ALA A 865 27.61 -13.00 -13.41
C ALA A 865 28.90 -13.46 -12.72
N GLU A 866 30.00 -12.74 -12.97
CA GLU A 866 31.25 -12.94 -12.24
C GLU A 866 31.33 -11.93 -11.08
N GLY A 867 31.13 -12.39 -9.86
CA GLY A 867 31.12 -11.53 -8.67
C GLY A 867 29.95 -10.53 -8.68
N ASP A 868 30.25 -9.25 -8.43
CA ASP A 868 29.26 -8.15 -8.42
C ASP A 868 29.02 -7.55 -9.82
N GLU A 869 29.56 -8.15 -10.88
CA GLU A 869 29.37 -7.64 -12.24
C GLU A 869 27.94 -7.86 -12.76
N PRO A 870 27.43 -6.97 -13.64
CA PRO A 870 26.12 -7.17 -14.25
C PRO A 870 26.04 -8.50 -15.04
N PRO A 871 24.92 -9.25 -14.95
CA PRO A 871 24.78 -10.52 -15.65
C PRO A 871 24.92 -10.38 -17.17
N ARG A 872 25.70 -11.27 -17.78
CA ARG A 872 25.94 -11.33 -19.23
C ARG A 872 25.39 -12.64 -19.82
N PRO A 873 24.92 -12.65 -21.07
CA PRO A 873 24.42 -13.88 -21.70
C PRO A 873 25.46 -15.02 -21.71
N VAL A 874 25.03 -16.23 -21.38
CA VAL A 874 25.89 -17.43 -21.42
C VAL A 874 26.22 -17.84 -22.87
N PRO A 875 27.37 -18.49 -23.14
CA PRO A 875 27.80 -18.80 -24.51
C PRO A 875 27.00 -19.92 -25.20
N ALA A 876 26.21 -20.70 -24.47
CA ALA A 876 25.40 -21.79 -25.00
C ALA A 876 23.98 -21.74 -24.42
N TRP A 877 22.98 -21.95 -25.28
CA TRP A 877 21.58 -21.79 -24.88
C TRP A 877 20.97 -23.03 -24.22
N SER A 878 21.25 -24.24 -24.71
CA SER A 878 20.62 -25.48 -24.23
C SER A 878 21.64 -26.58 -23.98
N LEU A 879 21.32 -27.50 -23.06
CA LEU A 879 22.03 -28.77 -22.91
C LEU A 879 21.76 -29.69 -24.12
N PRO A 880 22.52 -30.81 -24.28
CA PRO A 880 22.32 -31.75 -25.38
C PRO A 880 20.91 -32.36 -25.40
N ARG A 881 20.37 -32.64 -26.60
CA ARG A 881 18.98 -33.16 -26.80
C ARG A 881 18.69 -34.42 -25.98
N SER A 882 19.69 -35.26 -25.73
CA SER A 882 19.60 -36.46 -24.88
C SER A 882 19.11 -36.18 -23.46
N ALA A 883 19.31 -34.96 -22.93
CA ALA A 883 18.80 -34.54 -21.63
C ALA A 883 17.31 -34.17 -21.63
N GLY A 884 16.63 -34.26 -22.78
CA GLY A 884 15.22 -33.89 -22.98
C GLY A 884 14.29 -34.27 -21.83
N PRO A 885 14.11 -35.59 -21.56
CA PRO A 885 13.25 -36.09 -20.49
C PRO A 885 13.58 -35.60 -19.07
N ALA A 886 14.79 -35.09 -18.87
CA ALA A 886 15.28 -34.64 -17.57
C ALA A 886 15.24 -33.13 -17.39
N GLY A 887 15.19 -32.31 -18.45
CA GLY A 887 15.35 -30.86 -18.28
C GLY A 887 15.19 -29.91 -19.46
N LEU A 888 14.69 -30.31 -20.64
CA LEU A 888 14.69 -29.41 -21.82
C LEU A 888 13.31 -28.87 -22.24
N ILE A 889 12.29 -29.01 -21.41
CA ILE A 889 11.04 -28.28 -21.68
C ILE A 889 11.31 -26.77 -21.53
N THR A 890 10.82 -26.02 -22.51
CA THR A 890 10.77 -24.56 -22.50
C THR A 890 9.30 -24.16 -22.58
N ALA A 891 8.83 -23.36 -21.63
CA ALA A 891 7.41 -23.03 -21.49
C ALA A 891 7.21 -21.60 -20.96
N THR A 892 5.99 -21.09 -21.11
CA THR A 892 5.51 -19.88 -20.43
C THR A 892 5.07 -20.18 -19.01
N ALA A 893 4.92 -19.15 -18.18
CA ALA A 893 4.36 -19.31 -16.83
C ALA A 893 2.91 -19.82 -16.87
N ASP A 894 2.10 -19.35 -17.84
CA ASP A 894 0.73 -19.84 -18.04
C ASP A 894 0.70 -21.36 -18.29
N ASP A 895 1.55 -21.87 -19.17
CA ASP A 895 1.57 -23.31 -19.50
C ASP A 895 2.03 -24.16 -18.29
N VAL A 896 2.99 -23.65 -17.51
CA VAL A 896 3.44 -24.31 -16.26
C VAL A 896 2.31 -24.35 -15.23
N LEU A 897 1.55 -23.26 -15.08
CA LEU A 897 0.39 -23.21 -14.17
C LEU A 897 -0.75 -24.10 -14.65
N ALA A 898 -1.02 -24.16 -15.96
CA ALA A 898 -2.02 -25.05 -16.54
C ALA A 898 -1.68 -26.53 -16.26
N PHE A 899 -0.41 -26.91 -16.40
CA PHE A 899 0.04 -28.24 -15.99
C PHE A 899 -0.08 -28.46 -14.47
N ALA A 900 0.28 -27.47 -13.64
CA ALA A 900 0.11 -27.60 -12.18
C ALA A 900 -1.38 -27.82 -11.80
N ARG A 901 -2.29 -27.12 -12.48
CA ARG A 901 -3.74 -27.26 -12.32
C ARG A 901 -4.27 -28.65 -12.69
N LEU A 902 -3.67 -29.32 -13.67
CA LEU A 902 -4.01 -30.73 -13.98
C LEU A 902 -3.88 -31.61 -12.72
N HIS A 903 -2.79 -31.43 -11.97
CA HIS A 903 -2.53 -32.20 -10.75
C HIS A 903 -3.42 -31.78 -9.58
N LEU A 904 -3.70 -30.47 -9.43
CA LEU A 904 -4.69 -29.97 -8.47
C LEU A 904 -6.10 -30.53 -8.73
N ALA A 905 -6.48 -30.66 -9.99
CA ALA A 905 -7.77 -31.19 -10.44
C ALA A 905 -7.81 -32.74 -10.54
N GLY A 906 -6.87 -33.43 -9.89
CA GLY A 906 -6.85 -34.91 -9.85
C GLY A 906 -6.75 -35.56 -11.22
N GLY A 907 -5.98 -34.97 -12.14
CA GLY A 907 -5.72 -35.51 -13.47
C GLY A 907 -6.72 -35.09 -14.55
N THR A 908 -7.54 -34.09 -14.30
CA THR A 908 -8.54 -33.57 -15.28
C THR A 908 -8.10 -32.23 -15.84
N ALA A 909 -8.08 -32.10 -17.16
CA ALA A 909 -7.81 -30.85 -17.85
C ALA A 909 -9.00 -29.86 -17.73
N PRO A 910 -8.79 -28.55 -17.98
CA PRO A 910 -9.83 -27.53 -17.84
C PRO A 910 -11.08 -27.75 -18.71
N ASP A 911 -10.93 -28.41 -19.87
CA ASP A 911 -12.02 -28.75 -20.78
C ASP A 911 -12.82 -30.01 -20.36
N GLY A 912 -12.44 -30.63 -19.24
CA GLY A 912 -13.01 -31.87 -18.72
C GLY A 912 -12.33 -33.14 -19.22
N THR A 913 -11.32 -33.04 -20.10
CA THR A 913 -10.58 -34.21 -20.59
C THR A 913 -9.77 -34.83 -19.45
N ARG A 914 -9.98 -36.13 -19.19
CA ARG A 914 -9.21 -36.86 -18.18
C ARG A 914 -7.89 -37.36 -18.76
N LEU A 915 -6.78 -36.79 -18.29
CA LEU A 915 -5.43 -37.17 -18.74
C LEU A 915 -4.71 -38.09 -17.76
N LEU A 916 -5.10 -38.06 -16.48
CA LEU A 916 -4.68 -39.02 -15.46
C LEU A 916 -5.89 -39.43 -14.62
N SER A 917 -5.90 -40.67 -14.15
CA SER A 917 -6.81 -41.08 -13.08
C SER A 917 -6.47 -40.33 -11.81
N GLU A 918 -7.47 -40.06 -10.98
CA GLU A 918 -7.26 -39.43 -9.67
C GLU A 918 -6.29 -40.24 -8.81
N ARG A 919 -6.33 -41.58 -8.93
CA ARG A 919 -5.40 -42.50 -8.30
C ARG A 919 -3.96 -42.26 -8.75
N ALA A 920 -3.71 -42.12 -10.06
CA ALA A 920 -2.36 -41.87 -10.57
C ALA A 920 -1.84 -40.49 -10.17
N ALA A 921 -2.66 -39.44 -10.31
CA ALA A 921 -2.29 -38.09 -9.90
C ALA A 921 -1.96 -38.03 -8.40
N ARG A 922 -2.74 -38.71 -7.56
CA ARG A 922 -2.48 -38.83 -6.12
C ARG A 922 -1.20 -39.62 -5.82
N ALA A 923 -1.00 -40.77 -6.49
CA ALA A 923 0.20 -41.58 -6.30
C ALA A 923 1.50 -40.80 -6.58
N MET A 924 1.45 -39.82 -7.50
CA MET A 924 2.59 -38.96 -7.79
C MET A 924 2.97 -38.03 -6.66
N THR A 925 2.02 -37.61 -5.81
CA THR A 925 2.25 -36.66 -4.70
C THR A 925 2.44 -37.35 -3.34
N GLU A 926 2.17 -38.67 -3.27
CA GLU A 926 2.40 -39.50 -2.10
C GLU A 926 3.88 -39.74 -1.82
N GLN A 927 4.23 -39.90 -0.54
CA GLN A 927 5.62 -40.17 -0.14
C GLN A 927 6.10 -41.51 -0.70
N GLN A 928 7.17 -41.48 -1.49
CA GLN A 928 7.87 -42.68 -1.95
C GLN A 928 9.18 -42.88 -1.19
N VAL A 929 9.96 -41.80 -1.03
CA VAL A 929 11.30 -41.86 -0.45
C VAL A 929 11.53 -40.66 0.47
N GLN A 930 12.17 -40.89 1.61
CA GLN A 930 12.64 -39.84 2.52
C GLN A 930 13.99 -39.32 2.02
N LEU A 931 14.18 -37.99 1.93
CA LEU A 931 15.48 -37.43 1.56
C LEU A 931 16.45 -37.49 2.77
N PRO A 932 17.73 -37.84 2.55
CA PRO A 932 18.77 -37.72 3.59
C PRO A 932 18.97 -36.28 4.07
N ASP A 933 18.83 -35.32 3.16
CA ASP A 933 18.90 -33.89 3.43
C ASP A 933 17.51 -33.28 3.24
N LYS A 934 16.95 -32.72 4.32
CA LYS A 934 15.59 -32.16 4.35
C LYS A 934 15.52 -30.66 4.02
N LEU A 935 16.68 -30.03 3.81
CA LEU A 935 16.82 -28.57 3.79
C LEU A 935 17.11 -28.02 2.38
N THR A 936 17.76 -28.80 1.50
CA THR A 936 18.12 -28.31 0.14
C THR A 936 16.95 -28.31 -0.83
N LEU A 937 16.20 -29.41 -0.90
CA LEU A 937 15.05 -29.55 -1.81
C LEU A 937 13.77 -29.56 -0.97
N GLY A 938 13.43 -30.71 -0.39
CA GLY A 938 12.28 -30.89 0.48
C GLY A 938 12.54 -32.03 1.45
N ASP A 939 11.53 -32.40 2.24
CA ASP A 939 11.69 -33.47 3.23
C ASP A 939 11.57 -34.87 2.59
N SER A 940 10.88 -35.01 1.46
CA SER A 940 10.60 -36.30 0.84
C SER A 940 10.31 -36.17 -0.66
N TRP A 941 10.28 -37.30 -1.35
CA TRP A 941 10.10 -37.39 -2.80
C TRP A 941 8.87 -38.25 -3.14
N GLY A 942 8.09 -37.81 -4.13
CA GLY A 942 6.96 -38.54 -4.73
C GLY A 942 7.36 -39.25 -6.03
N LEU A 943 6.42 -39.51 -6.94
CA LEU A 943 6.79 -39.96 -8.30
C LEU A 943 7.01 -38.71 -9.16
N GLY A 944 8.26 -38.23 -9.17
CA GLY A 944 8.69 -37.03 -9.89
C GLY A 944 8.53 -35.71 -9.11
N TRP A 945 7.62 -35.63 -8.13
CA TRP A 945 7.42 -34.43 -7.31
C TRP A 945 8.34 -34.36 -6.11
N ILE A 946 8.88 -33.17 -5.80
CA ILE A 946 9.45 -32.87 -4.48
C ILE A 946 8.30 -32.56 -3.53
N ARG A 947 8.37 -33.07 -2.29
CA ARG A 947 7.40 -32.79 -1.24
C ARG A 947 8.05 -31.90 -0.18
N PHE A 948 7.33 -30.84 0.19
CA PHE A 948 7.79 -29.84 1.16
C PHE A 948 6.83 -29.79 2.35
N GLY A 949 7.37 -29.56 3.55
CA GLY A 949 6.61 -29.24 4.75
C GLY A 949 6.86 -27.79 5.15
N TRP A 950 5.90 -26.90 4.91
CA TRP A 950 6.01 -25.48 5.23
C TRP A 950 4.95 -25.12 6.26
N ASP A 951 5.37 -24.64 7.44
CA ASP A 951 4.46 -24.21 8.51
C ASP A 951 3.35 -25.24 8.87
N GLY A 952 3.70 -26.53 8.84
CA GLY A 952 2.75 -27.63 9.07
C GLY A 952 1.92 -28.06 7.85
N HIS A 953 2.00 -27.33 6.73
CA HIS A 953 1.29 -27.60 5.49
C HIS A 953 2.09 -28.47 4.52
N ARG A 954 1.39 -29.28 3.72
CA ARG A 954 2.01 -30.20 2.75
C ARG A 954 1.93 -29.63 1.33
N LEU A 955 3.09 -29.27 0.79
CA LEU A 955 3.22 -28.79 -0.58
C LEU A 955 3.91 -29.83 -1.46
N VAL A 956 3.64 -29.74 -2.75
CA VAL A 956 4.47 -30.37 -3.79
C VAL A 956 5.03 -29.31 -4.72
N GLY A 957 6.13 -29.62 -5.39
CA GLY A 957 6.75 -28.66 -6.28
C GLY A 957 7.98 -29.23 -6.95
N HIS A 958 8.62 -28.42 -7.78
CA HIS A 958 9.91 -28.75 -8.35
C HIS A 958 10.70 -27.48 -8.71
N ASP A 959 12.02 -27.56 -8.61
CA ASP A 959 12.95 -26.49 -9.02
C ASP A 959 13.72 -26.91 -10.27
N GLY A 960 13.95 -25.98 -11.17
CA GLY A 960 14.64 -26.18 -12.43
C GLY A 960 15.84 -25.24 -12.55
N SER A 961 16.95 -25.76 -13.05
CA SER A 961 18.08 -24.93 -13.44
C SER A 961 18.70 -25.48 -14.71
N THR A 962 19.10 -24.58 -15.60
CA THR A 962 19.84 -24.86 -16.83
C THR A 962 20.97 -23.85 -16.99
N LEU A 963 21.48 -23.64 -18.21
CA LEU A 963 22.55 -22.69 -18.48
C LEU A 963 22.05 -21.24 -18.30
N GLY A 964 22.29 -20.66 -17.12
CA GLY A 964 21.93 -19.28 -16.78
C GLY A 964 20.43 -19.01 -16.63
N GLN A 965 19.59 -20.04 -16.47
CA GLN A 965 18.16 -19.89 -16.21
C GLN A 965 17.73 -20.72 -14.99
N ALA A 966 16.75 -20.22 -14.26
CA ALA A 966 16.17 -20.91 -13.10
C ALA A 966 14.64 -20.78 -13.09
N ALA A 967 13.98 -21.85 -12.68
CA ALA A 967 12.53 -21.94 -12.58
C ALA A 967 12.13 -22.57 -11.24
N PHE A 968 11.03 -22.10 -10.66
CA PHE A 968 10.53 -22.57 -9.36
C PHE A 968 9.02 -22.79 -9.45
N LEU A 969 8.54 -23.95 -9.00
CA LEU A 969 7.11 -24.26 -8.95
C LEU A 969 6.74 -24.80 -7.56
N ARG A 970 5.72 -24.21 -6.94
CA ARG A 970 5.10 -24.74 -5.71
C ARG A 970 3.60 -24.84 -5.88
N VAL A 971 3.05 -25.92 -5.37
CA VAL A 971 1.62 -26.25 -5.40
C VAL A 971 1.21 -26.62 -3.98
N LEU A 972 0.17 -25.95 -3.48
CA LEU A 972 -0.46 -26.18 -2.19
C LEU A 972 -1.88 -26.70 -2.43
N PRO A 973 -2.06 -28.05 -2.48
CA PRO A 973 -3.33 -28.64 -2.89
C PRO A 973 -4.51 -28.27 -1.99
N GLU A 974 -4.30 -28.20 -0.69
CA GLU A 974 -5.37 -27.96 0.29
C GLU A 974 -6.03 -26.57 0.14
N GLN A 975 -5.34 -25.60 -0.47
CA GLN A 975 -5.83 -24.24 -0.72
C GLN A 975 -5.98 -23.91 -2.21
N ASP A 976 -5.85 -24.91 -3.08
CA ASP A 976 -5.94 -24.76 -4.54
C ASP A 976 -5.05 -23.62 -5.08
N LEU A 977 -3.80 -23.55 -4.61
CA LEU A 977 -2.82 -22.52 -4.94
C LEU A 977 -1.63 -23.13 -5.68
N ALA A 978 -1.25 -22.56 -6.82
CA ALA A 978 -0.02 -22.86 -7.54
C ALA A 978 0.73 -21.56 -7.88
N VAL A 979 2.03 -21.54 -7.65
CA VAL A 979 2.89 -20.38 -7.91
C VAL A 979 4.12 -20.83 -8.69
N THR A 980 4.41 -20.15 -9.79
CA THR A 980 5.60 -20.39 -10.63
C THR A 980 6.39 -19.11 -10.84
N LEU A 981 7.72 -19.20 -10.80
CA LEU A 981 8.62 -18.11 -11.13
C LEU A 981 9.66 -18.60 -12.14
N LEU A 982 9.77 -17.91 -13.26
CA LEU A 982 10.70 -18.19 -14.34
C LEU A 982 11.70 -17.03 -14.46
N THR A 983 12.99 -17.32 -14.50
CA THR A 983 14.06 -16.30 -14.49
C THR A 983 15.21 -16.68 -15.42
N ASN A 984 15.94 -15.68 -15.92
CA ASN A 984 17.06 -15.88 -16.84
C ASN A 984 18.41 -15.34 -16.32
N GLY A 985 18.64 -15.34 -15.02
CA GLY A 985 19.93 -14.99 -14.41
C GLY A 985 19.80 -14.27 -13.07
N GLY A 986 20.90 -13.68 -12.60
CA GLY A 986 20.96 -12.95 -11.33
C GLY A 986 20.78 -13.85 -10.10
N ALA A 987 20.47 -13.24 -8.95
CA ALA A 987 20.24 -13.95 -7.68
C ALA A 987 18.82 -14.55 -7.62
N ALA A 988 18.49 -15.42 -8.58
CA ALA A 988 17.13 -15.96 -8.77
C ALA A 988 16.57 -16.72 -7.55
N LYS A 989 17.43 -17.38 -6.76
CA LYS A 989 17.01 -18.07 -5.52
C LYS A 989 16.57 -17.09 -4.44
N ASP A 990 17.25 -15.95 -4.30
CA ASP A 990 16.88 -14.94 -3.32
C ASP A 990 15.58 -14.25 -3.73
N LEU A 991 15.43 -13.93 -5.02
CA LEU A 991 14.14 -13.48 -5.59
C LEU A 991 13.01 -14.46 -5.31
N TYR A 992 13.23 -15.76 -5.54
CA TYR A 992 12.27 -16.81 -5.23
C TYR A 992 11.87 -16.81 -3.75
N ARG A 993 12.84 -16.74 -2.83
CA ARG A 993 12.57 -16.80 -1.39
C ARG A 993 11.72 -15.61 -0.93
N ASP A 994 12.08 -14.40 -1.36
CA ASP A 994 11.35 -13.19 -0.99
C ASP A 994 9.92 -13.22 -1.56
N LEU A 995 9.78 -13.50 -2.86
CA LEU A 995 8.46 -13.56 -3.50
C LEU A 995 7.58 -14.67 -2.94
N PHE A 996 8.09 -15.90 -2.84
CA PHE A 996 7.26 -17.02 -2.35
C PHE A 996 6.97 -16.85 -0.86
N GLY A 997 7.89 -16.30 -0.07
CA GLY A 997 7.64 -15.95 1.33
C GLY A 997 6.48 -14.97 1.47
N GLU A 998 6.47 -13.91 0.67
CA GLU A 998 5.39 -12.91 0.64
C GLU A 998 4.08 -13.51 0.11
N ILE A 999 4.10 -14.19 -1.04
CA ILE A 999 2.89 -14.74 -1.69
C ILE A 999 2.21 -15.78 -0.80
N PHE A 1000 2.96 -16.73 -0.23
CA PHE A 1000 2.35 -17.78 0.59
C PHE A 1000 1.89 -17.25 1.95
N ALA A 1001 2.60 -16.29 2.55
CA ALA A 1001 2.13 -15.63 3.76
C ALA A 1001 0.85 -14.81 3.49
N ASP A 1002 0.81 -14.08 2.38
CA ASP A 1002 -0.29 -13.18 2.02
C ASP A 1002 -1.54 -13.91 1.55
N LEU A 1003 -1.39 -14.88 0.65
CA LEU A 1003 -2.51 -15.59 0.04
C LEU A 1003 -2.94 -16.80 0.85
N ALA A 1004 -2.01 -17.52 1.49
CA ALA A 1004 -2.30 -18.81 2.13
C ALA A 1004 -2.08 -18.82 3.66
N GLY A 1005 -1.50 -17.76 4.23
CA GLY A 1005 -1.11 -17.75 5.64
C GLY A 1005 -0.01 -18.76 5.98
N VAL A 1006 0.79 -19.17 5.00
CA VAL A 1006 1.83 -20.20 5.15
C VAL A 1006 3.22 -19.56 5.14
N ALA A 1007 3.99 -19.75 6.21
CA ALA A 1007 5.35 -19.25 6.28
C ALA A 1007 6.36 -20.15 5.53
N LEU A 1008 7.24 -19.53 4.74
CA LEU A 1008 8.38 -20.21 4.12
C LEU A 1008 9.43 -20.56 5.19
N PRO A 1009 10.01 -21.78 5.19
CA PRO A 1009 11.07 -22.14 6.14
C PRO A 1009 12.29 -21.23 6.06
N GLU A 1010 12.85 -20.89 7.23
CA GLU A 1010 14.09 -20.12 7.30
C GLU A 1010 15.26 -20.88 6.67
N PRO A 1011 16.24 -20.17 6.07
CA PRO A 1011 17.45 -20.82 5.58
C PRO A 1011 18.21 -21.44 6.76
N PRO A 1012 18.90 -22.57 6.55
CA PRO A 1012 19.67 -23.19 7.60
C PRO A 1012 20.78 -22.25 8.08
N ARG A 1013 20.99 -22.21 9.39
CA ARG A 1013 22.04 -21.45 10.06
C ARG A 1013 22.74 -22.32 11.09
N PRO A 1014 24.04 -22.09 11.35
CA PRO A 1014 24.72 -22.74 12.46
C PRO A 1014 23.98 -22.52 13.79
N PRO A 1015 23.90 -23.53 14.67
CA PRO A 1015 23.33 -23.37 15.98
C PRO A 1015 24.13 -22.35 16.81
N ALA A 1016 23.44 -21.63 17.69
CA ALA A 1016 24.08 -20.66 18.58
C ALA A 1016 25.08 -21.32 19.55
N GLU A 1017 24.77 -22.56 19.97
CA GLU A 1017 25.66 -23.39 20.79
C GLU A 1017 26.39 -24.41 19.91
N PRO A 1018 27.74 -24.47 19.96
CA PRO A 1018 28.50 -25.44 19.18
C PRO A 1018 28.15 -26.90 19.53
N VAL A 1019 27.89 -27.71 18.52
CA VAL A 1019 27.64 -29.16 18.68
C VAL A 1019 28.97 -29.92 18.64
N SER A 1020 29.24 -30.72 19.65
CA SER A 1020 30.42 -31.59 19.68
C SER A 1020 30.13 -32.91 18.96
N VAL A 1021 31.00 -33.30 18.02
CA VAL A 1021 30.88 -34.55 17.24
C VAL A 1021 32.19 -35.34 17.25
N ASP A 1022 32.12 -36.65 17.03
CA ASP A 1022 33.29 -37.53 16.86
C ASP A 1022 33.86 -37.40 15.44
N ALA A 1023 34.86 -36.52 15.27
CA ALA A 1023 35.45 -36.17 13.98
C ALA A 1023 35.84 -37.40 13.14
N GLY A 1024 36.35 -38.47 13.78
CA GLY A 1024 36.81 -39.69 13.10
C GLY A 1024 35.72 -40.40 12.29
N ARG A 1025 34.43 -40.11 12.53
CA ARG A 1025 33.31 -40.67 11.77
C ARG A 1025 33.22 -40.11 10.35
N TYR A 1026 33.62 -38.86 10.16
CA TYR A 1026 33.42 -38.09 8.93
C TYR A 1026 34.72 -37.91 8.11
N LEU A 1027 35.88 -38.24 8.70
CA LEU A 1027 37.17 -38.18 8.00
C LEU A 1027 37.27 -39.23 6.89
N GLY A 1028 37.95 -38.88 5.80
CA GLY A 1028 38.24 -39.77 4.68
C GLY A 1028 37.71 -39.23 3.36
N ARG A 1029 37.86 -40.03 2.30
CA ARG A 1029 37.49 -39.66 0.94
C ARG A 1029 36.14 -40.25 0.57
N TYR A 1030 35.31 -39.42 -0.03
CA TYR A 1030 34.04 -39.78 -0.64
C TYR A 1030 34.12 -39.40 -2.11
N GLU A 1031 33.79 -40.32 -3.02
CA GLU A 1031 34.02 -40.12 -4.44
C GLU A 1031 32.89 -40.71 -5.28
N ARG A 1032 32.48 -39.95 -6.30
CA ARG A 1032 31.56 -40.36 -7.37
C ARG A 1032 32.00 -39.74 -8.68
N ALA A 1033 31.32 -40.07 -9.79
CA ALA A 1033 31.67 -39.46 -11.07
C ALA A 1033 31.57 -37.92 -10.99
N GLY A 1034 32.63 -37.24 -11.43
CA GLY A 1034 32.69 -35.78 -11.47
C GLY A 1034 32.88 -35.06 -10.13
N THR A 1035 32.94 -35.76 -9.00
CA THR A 1035 33.07 -35.12 -7.68
C THR A 1035 33.87 -35.97 -6.69
N ARG A 1036 34.82 -35.34 -6.00
CA ARG A 1036 35.51 -35.88 -4.83
C ARG A 1036 35.32 -34.95 -3.63
N ILE A 1037 34.93 -35.53 -2.50
CA ILE A 1037 34.73 -34.83 -1.23
C ILE A 1037 35.66 -35.46 -0.20
N ASP A 1038 36.58 -34.68 0.37
CA ASP A 1038 37.46 -35.13 1.43
C ASP A 1038 37.04 -34.47 2.76
N GLY A 1039 36.73 -35.30 3.77
CA GLY A 1039 36.56 -34.86 5.15
C GLY A 1039 37.92 -34.85 5.85
N ILE A 1040 38.35 -33.67 6.32
CA ILE A 1040 39.72 -33.41 6.77
C ILE A 1040 39.71 -32.87 8.19
N ASP A 1041 40.67 -33.29 9.00
CA ASP A 1041 40.94 -32.72 10.32
C ASP A 1041 41.83 -31.49 10.15
N GLY A 1042 41.28 -30.30 10.35
CA GLY A 1042 41.97 -29.01 10.21
C GLY A 1042 42.46 -28.47 11.57
N THR A 1043 43.31 -27.44 11.53
CA THR A 1043 43.86 -26.79 12.74
C THR A 1043 42.80 -26.17 13.65
N ASP A 1044 41.66 -25.76 13.06
CA ASP A 1044 40.55 -25.09 13.75
C ASP A 1044 39.26 -25.93 13.75
N GLY A 1045 39.37 -27.25 13.51
CA GLY A 1045 38.25 -28.19 13.48
C GLY A 1045 38.03 -28.88 12.13
N LEU A 1046 36.90 -29.57 12.00
CA LEU A 1046 36.56 -30.38 10.83
C LEU A 1046 36.38 -29.50 9.58
N ARG A 1047 36.97 -29.90 8.46
CA ARG A 1047 36.88 -29.20 7.16
C ARG A 1047 36.37 -30.14 6.08
N LEU A 1048 35.71 -29.55 5.09
CA LEU A 1048 35.29 -30.23 3.87
C LEU A 1048 36.03 -29.63 2.69
N ARG A 1049 36.73 -30.49 1.94
CA ARG A 1049 37.32 -30.14 0.64
C ARG A 1049 36.47 -30.75 -0.46
N TYR A 1050 35.83 -29.89 -1.24
CA TYR A 1050 35.07 -30.26 -2.42
C TYR A 1050 35.96 -30.11 -3.66
N THR A 1051 36.08 -31.15 -4.46
CA THR A 1051 36.84 -31.16 -5.72
C THR A 1051 35.93 -31.59 -6.86
N THR A 1052 35.74 -30.72 -7.86
CA THR A 1052 35.15 -31.09 -9.15
C THR A 1052 36.18 -31.89 -9.94
N THR A 1053 35.79 -33.06 -10.44
CA THR A 1053 36.68 -33.97 -11.19
C THR A 1053 36.15 -34.23 -12.60
N GLY A 1054 36.96 -34.84 -13.47
CA GLY A 1054 36.57 -35.17 -14.83
C GLY A 1054 36.40 -33.94 -15.75
N PRO A 1055 35.70 -34.08 -16.88
CA PRO A 1055 35.55 -33.02 -17.88
C PRO A 1055 34.89 -31.72 -17.38
N LEU A 1056 34.17 -31.77 -16.25
CA LEU A 1056 33.57 -30.59 -15.61
C LEU A 1056 34.60 -29.72 -14.89
N ALA A 1057 35.77 -30.26 -14.53
CA ALA A 1057 36.82 -29.52 -13.84
C ALA A 1057 37.40 -28.39 -14.70
N ASP A 1058 37.45 -28.58 -16.02
CA ASP A 1058 37.94 -27.57 -16.98
C ASP A 1058 36.93 -26.43 -17.24
N LEU A 1059 35.68 -26.60 -16.77
CA LEU A 1059 34.58 -25.65 -16.98
C LEU A 1059 34.28 -24.79 -15.74
N VAL A 1060 34.91 -25.08 -14.61
CA VAL A 1060 34.72 -24.32 -13.35
C VAL A 1060 35.97 -23.49 -13.02
N PRO A 1061 35.83 -22.22 -12.60
CA PRO A 1061 36.99 -21.37 -12.31
C PRO A 1061 37.86 -21.89 -11.17
N GLU A 1062 37.23 -22.47 -10.14
CA GLU A 1062 37.88 -23.04 -8.96
C GLU A 1062 37.45 -24.52 -8.79
N PRO A 1063 38.22 -25.49 -9.32
CA PRO A 1063 37.86 -26.90 -9.24
C PRO A 1063 38.04 -27.49 -7.84
N VAL A 1064 38.68 -26.79 -6.91
CA VAL A 1064 38.87 -27.23 -5.51
C VAL A 1064 38.49 -26.10 -4.57
N GLN A 1065 37.56 -26.37 -3.65
CA GLN A 1065 37.15 -25.45 -2.60
C GLN A 1065 37.24 -26.14 -1.24
N GLU A 1066 37.77 -25.43 -0.24
CA GLU A 1066 37.91 -25.94 1.12
C GLU A 1066 37.24 -25.01 2.14
N THR A 1067 36.30 -25.54 2.91
CA THR A 1067 35.47 -24.76 3.84
C THR A 1067 35.34 -25.47 5.19
N ALA A 1068 34.93 -24.72 6.21
CA ALA A 1068 34.66 -25.26 7.53
C ALA A 1068 33.39 -26.14 7.47
N LEU A 1069 33.46 -27.33 8.08
CA LEU A 1069 32.34 -28.26 8.17
C LEU A 1069 31.69 -28.11 9.55
N VAL A 1070 30.66 -27.28 9.63
CA VAL A 1070 30.07 -26.84 10.90
C VAL A 1070 28.98 -27.80 11.36
N PRO A 1071 29.11 -28.48 12.52
CA PRO A 1071 28.12 -29.45 12.98
C PRO A 1071 26.81 -28.78 13.43
N VAL A 1072 25.69 -29.39 13.02
CA VAL A 1072 24.32 -29.04 13.46
C VAL A 1072 23.70 -30.17 14.26
N SER A 1073 24.01 -31.43 13.90
CA SER A 1073 23.64 -32.64 14.64
C SER A 1073 24.73 -33.71 14.48
N ASP A 1074 24.55 -34.93 15.03
CA ASP A 1074 25.53 -36.02 14.88
C ASP A 1074 25.71 -36.50 13.43
N SER A 1075 24.84 -36.07 12.50
CA SER A 1075 24.89 -36.47 11.09
C SER A 1075 24.72 -35.32 10.09
N GLU A 1076 24.31 -34.14 10.53
CA GLU A 1076 24.06 -32.98 9.67
C GLU A 1076 25.04 -31.85 9.97
N PHE A 1077 25.58 -31.28 8.91
CA PHE A 1077 26.57 -30.21 8.94
C PHE A 1077 26.18 -29.11 7.95
N LEU A 1078 26.75 -27.93 8.14
CA LEU A 1078 26.65 -26.81 7.23
C LEU A 1078 28.02 -26.40 6.72
N VAL A 1079 28.08 -26.08 5.43
CA VAL A 1079 29.24 -25.49 4.78
C VAL A 1079 28.86 -24.17 4.13
N ARG A 1080 29.84 -23.27 3.98
CA ARG A 1080 29.68 -22.02 3.23
C ARG A 1080 30.85 -21.85 2.28
N TYR A 1081 30.60 -21.90 0.99
CA TYR A 1081 31.62 -21.73 -0.04
C TYR A 1081 31.96 -20.26 -0.26
N THR A 1082 33.18 -19.99 -0.71
CA THR A 1082 33.66 -18.64 -1.05
C THR A 1082 32.73 -18.01 -2.10
N GLY A 1083 32.27 -16.79 -1.85
CA GLY A 1083 31.33 -16.08 -2.73
C GLY A 1083 29.85 -16.45 -2.55
N SER A 1084 29.50 -17.45 -1.73
CA SER A 1084 28.10 -17.76 -1.40
C SER A 1084 27.72 -17.19 -0.03
N PRO A 1085 26.68 -16.34 0.07
CA PRO A 1085 26.18 -15.86 1.35
C PRO A 1085 25.42 -16.96 2.14
N SER A 1086 24.98 -18.03 1.46
CA SER A 1086 24.12 -19.07 2.03
C SER A 1086 24.89 -20.26 2.60
N TRP A 1087 24.37 -20.80 3.71
CA TRP A 1087 24.81 -22.08 4.25
C TRP A 1087 24.16 -23.24 3.48
N ILE A 1088 24.95 -24.27 3.21
CA ILE A 1088 24.53 -25.46 2.45
C ILE A 1088 24.66 -26.69 3.35
N PRO A 1089 23.64 -27.55 3.44
CA PRO A 1089 23.69 -28.77 4.22
C PRO A 1089 24.61 -29.84 3.62
N VAL A 1090 25.20 -30.62 4.51
CA VAL A 1090 26.00 -31.82 4.23
C VAL A 1090 25.57 -32.88 5.23
N THR A 1091 25.03 -34.01 4.74
CA THR A 1091 24.54 -35.07 5.62
C THR A 1091 25.39 -36.32 5.49
N PHE A 1092 25.99 -36.78 6.58
CA PHE A 1092 26.73 -38.05 6.64
C PHE A 1092 25.85 -39.15 7.19
N TYR A 1093 25.84 -40.30 6.55
CA TYR A 1093 25.01 -41.43 6.97
C TYR A 1093 25.65 -42.75 6.56
N ALA A 1094 25.13 -43.85 7.11
CA ALA A 1094 25.50 -45.21 6.71
C ALA A 1094 24.27 -45.95 6.19
N LEU A 1095 24.45 -46.73 5.14
CA LEU A 1095 23.42 -47.65 4.67
C LEU A 1095 23.31 -48.85 5.64
N PRO A 1096 22.22 -49.63 5.58
CA PRO A 1096 22.05 -50.82 6.44
C PRO A 1096 23.17 -51.86 6.33
N ASN A 1097 23.92 -51.88 5.22
CA ASN A 1097 25.07 -52.77 5.01
C ASN A 1097 26.38 -52.25 5.65
N GLY A 1098 26.37 -51.05 6.26
CA GLY A 1098 27.52 -50.42 6.90
C GLY A 1098 28.32 -49.46 6.01
N ASP A 1099 28.02 -49.40 4.71
CA ASP A 1099 28.70 -48.48 3.78
C ASP A 1099 28.37 -47.03 4.15
N ARG A 1100 29.40 -46.18 4.22
CA ARG A 1100 29.26 -44.78 4.61
C ARG A 1100 29.11 -43.88 3.38
N TYR A 1101 28.27 -42.87 3.50
CA TYR A 1101 27.95 -41.91 2.46
C TYR A 1101 27.98 -40.48 3.00
N VAL A 1102 28.21 -39.54 2.09
CA VAL A 1102 27.92 -38.13 2.29
C VAL A 1102 26.89 -37.70 1.23
N HIS A 1103 25.80 -37.08 1.68
CA HIS A 1103 24.82 -36.45 0.82
C HIS A 1103 25.12 -34.95 0.74
N HIS A 1104 25.50 -34.48 -0.44
CA HIS A 1104 25.79 -33.08 -0.70
C HIS A 1104 25.47 -32.76 -2.17
N GLY A 1105 24.93 -31.56 -2.43
CA GLY A 1105 24.49 -31.19 -3.78
C GLY A 1105 23.36 -32.09 -4.32
N MET A 1106 22.45 -32.55 -3.45
CA MET A 1106 21.33 -33.46 -3.77
C MET A 1106 21.74 -34.88 -4.20
N ARG A 1107 22.99 -35.28 -3.91
CA ARG A 1107 23.57 -36.53 -4.41
C ARG A 1107 24.22 -37.31 -3.27
N ALA A 1108 24.01 -38.62 -3.27
CA ALA A 1108 24.73 -39.55 -2.40
C ALA A 1108 26.10 -39.86 -2.99
N THR A 1109 27.14 -39.68 -2.18
CA THR A 1109 28.54 -39.95 -2.57
C THR A 1109 29.12 -41.01 -1.61
N PRO A 1110 29.49 -42.21 -2.10
CA PRO A 1110 30.02 -43.27 -1.25
C PRO A 1110 31.41 -42.93 -0.73
N LYS A 1111 31.73 -43.40 0.48
CA LYS A 1111 33.08 -43.39 1.02
C LYS A 1111 33.93 -44.43 0.29
N VAL A 1112 35.09 -44.02 -0.21
CA VAL A 1112 36.06 -44.92 -0.85
C VAL A 1112 37.16 -45.34 0.14
N PRO A 1113 37.76 -46.53 -0.04
CA PRO A 1113 38.79 -47.08 0.85
C PRO A 1113 40.02 -46.21 1.06
#